data_AF-A0AAD2FMK2-F1
#
_entry.id   AF-A0AAD2FMK2-F1
#
_cell.length_a   1.000
_cell.length_b   1.000
_cell.length_c   1.000
_cell.angle_alpha   90.00
_cell.angle_beta   90.00
_cell.angle_gamma   90.00
#
_symmetry.space_group_name_H-M   'P 1'
#
loop_
_entity.id
_entity.type
_entity.pdbx_description
1 polymer ?
#
loop_
_entity_poly.entity_id
_entity_poly.type
_entity_poly.pdbx_seq_one_letter_code
_entity_poly.pdbx_strand_id
1 'polypeptide(L)'
;MRYLLALLLVLSSVSAQTWPRWVSTRYKYNPTSGDSKCALVNVVVDESGSMETEQAFLRETALPKIAESLYTIYGYDHVFLSSNGFGARNLANVKTDPMYFRHLGASRFKQTAPFAPENPQLLEWVNNGSREDGYHALRSAMYWVPLVISGYNMHEECATIDRNLILVTDEDRDSENIGVTMDEVQRWMADRDYILNIVIPINILGELNNLGAKVTSSGSELFIADGSGGWTTELSEAPFNEIAANNPEEGTSNPAHTAYEHYVPLITDTAGAVWCVDSLRRGIRDEDENLALSFANAFVNVKAEEIFCLSTNCNPTSGPTTAPTSGPTGAPTTSPPSTSPSRSPTPAPSDSPTTSPSPAPTSSPTTSPSSTPTKSPVVTTYSPAPTSSAAPTTSPVAFPDFPDIGSLEATDAGSKGDPHFTTWQGEHFEFHGQCDLTLAKDADFADGTGLNVQIRTKLVRYWSYIKSAAIFIGGDILEVQGSGDMDREVSNYWVNFEFQGKTNSIGGFPLTLYDDKFPGHPKRRFEIDLSSKYPGQKIVISTFKEFVKVDFANPSADAFGNTVGMLGNFKSGKTLSRDQATVIHDFTEFGTEWQVLPSDDMLFHDLSQPQFPEPCVLPEDPRGDRRRRLDESKISLEQAEQACATLNDPLSIKDCVYDILATQDLDMVGAF
;
A
#
# COMPACT_ATOMS: atom_id res chain seq x y z
N MET A 1 -58.82 -16.76 -5.24
CA MET A 1 -58.91 -16.21 -3.87
C MET A 1 -57.73 -16.78 -3.09
N ARG A 2 -56.65 -16.01 -2.93
CA ARG A 2 -56.36 -15.10 -1.81
C ARG A 2 -55.54 -15.81 -0.71
N TYR A 3 -54.26 -15.41 -0.61
CA TYR A 3 -53.56 -14.97 0.60
C TYR A 3 -53.85 -15.72 1.93
N LEU A 4 -52.83 -16.33 2.56
CA LEU A 4 -51.99 -15.71 3.63
C LEU A 4 -51.11 -16.79 4.36
N LEU A 5 -49.93 -16.35 4.80
CA LEU A 5 -48.99 -16.92 5.79
C LEU A 5 -47.98 -18.02 5.40
N ALA A 6 -46.80 -17.53 5.00
CA ALA A 6 -45.49 -18.11 5.31
C ALA A 6 -44.88 -17.35 6.50
N LEU A 7 -44.33 -18.06 7.50
CA LEU A 7 -43.08 -17.78 8.24
C LEU A 7 -43.03 -18.72 9.46
N LEU A 8 -42.08 -19.67 9.50
CA LEU A 8 -41.32 -20.14 10.69
C LEU A 8 -40.66 -21.50 10.45
N LEU A 9 -39.38 -21.57 10.82
CA LEU A 9 -38.57 -22.75 11.15
C LEU A 9 -38.03 -23.63 10.02
N VAL A 10 -36.90 -23.20 9.44
CA VAL A 10 -35.70 -24.06 9.29
C VAL A 10 -34.48 -23.15 9.35
N LEU A 11 -33.62 -23.32 10.36
CA LEU A 11 -32.15 -23.18 10.32
C LEU A 11 -31.62 -23.35 11.75
N SER A 12 -31.30 -24.58 12.11
CA SER A 12 -30.38 -24.89 13.21
C SER A 12 -29.41 -25.95 12.70
N SER A 13 -28.15 -25.82 13.10
CA SER A 13 -26.96 -26.59 12.67
C SER A 13 -26.29 -26.14 11.35
N VAL A 14 -25.66 -24.97 11.38
CA VAL A 14 -24.37 -24.84 10.69
C VAL A 14 -23.30 -24.99 11.76
N SER A 15 -22.65 -26.16 11.71
CA SER A 15 -21.38 -26.48 12.34
C SER A 15 -20.47 -25.25 12.33
N ALA A 16 -19.85 -24.95 13.48
CA ALA A 16 -18.70 -24.07 13.56
C ALA A 16 -17.70 -24.47 12.46
N GLN A 17 -17.70 -23.73 11.36
CA GLN A 17 -16.69 -23.86 10.35
C GLN A 17 -15.51 -23.11 10.94
N THR A 18 -14.67 -23.84 11.67
CA THR A 18 -13.34 -23.39 12.03
C THR A 18 -12.62 -23.12 10.71
N TRP A 19 -12.64 -21.86 10.28
CA TRP A 19 -11.82 -21.39 9.19
C TRP A 19 -10.36 -21.66 9.56
N PRO A 20 -9.51 -22.06 8.59
CA PRO A 20 -8.12 -22.33 8.88
C PRO A 20 -7.54 -21.12 9.60
N ARG A 21 -6.86 -21.34 10.73
CA ARG A 21 -5.84 -20.42 11.22
C ARG A 21 -4.88 -20.23 10.04
N TRP A 22 -5.06 -19.16 9.29
CA TRP A 22 -4.15 -18.77 8.23
C TRP A 22 -2.87 -18.29 8.90
N VAL A 23 -1.99 -19.23 9.17
CA VAL A 23 -0.55 -18.99 9.14
C VAL A 23 -0.19 -18.94 7.65
N SER A 24 -0.63 -17.92 6.92
CA SER A 24 -0.16 -17.63 5.57
C SER A 24 0.62 -16.35 5.65
N THR A 25 1.95 -16.49 5.63
CA THR A 25 2.93 -15.50 5.18
C THR A 25 2.42 -14.07 5.18
N ARG A 26 2.38 -13.45 6.38
CA ARG A 26 2.33 -12.00 6.58
C ARG A 26 3.29 -11.34 5.57
N TYR A 27 3.03 -10.11 5.11
CA TYR A 27 4.13 -9.31 4.54
C TYR A 27 5.20 -9.30 5.62
N LYS A 28 6.23 -10.10 5.39
CA LYS A 28 7.44 -9.99 6.19
C LYS A 28 8.04 -8.72 5.65
N TYR A 29 7.78 -7.64 6.35
CA TYR A 29 8.86 -6.73 6.61
C TYR A 29 10.01 -7.60 7.10
N ASN A 30 10.97 -7.85 6.21
CA ASN A 30 12.01 -8.84 6.41
C ASN A 30 13.30 -8.04 6.63
N PRO A 31 13.43 -7.40 7.81
CA PRO A 31 14.50 -6.45 8.03
C PRO A 31 15.83 -7.16 7.83
N THR A 32 16.67 -6.56 7.00
CA THR A 32 17.88 -7.21 6.52
C THR A 32 19.02 -7.15 7.52
N SER A 33 18.96 -6.26 8.54
CA SER A 33 20.10 -6.03 9.44
C SER A 33 19.89 -5.16 10.69
N GLY A 34 18.76 -4.49 10.86
CA GLY A 34 18.57 -3.49 11.92
C GLY A 34 18.36 -4.07 13.32
N ASP A 35 18.74 -3.32 14.36
CA ASP A 35 18.58 -3.69 15.78
C ASP A 35 17.50 -2.84 16.50
N SER A 36 16.95 -1.83 15.84
CA SER A 36 16.05 -0.84 16.48
C SER A 36 14.61 -1.33 16.57
N LYS A 37 13.96 -1.06 17.70
CA LYS A 37 12.52 -1.24 17.87
C LYS A 37 11.78 -0.01 17.36
N CYS A 38 11.03 -0.15 16.25
CA CYS A 38 10.36 0.95 15.59
C CYS A 38 8.84 0.87 15.69
N ALA A 39 8.19 2.04 15.72
CA ALA A 39 6.75 2.17 15.57
C ALA A 39 6.42 3.13 14.40
N LEU A 40 5.35 2.84 13.67
CA LEU A 40 4.77 3.73 12.67
C LEU A 40 3.33 4.05 13.06
N VAL A 41 3.07 5.33 13.34
CA VAL A 41 1.72 5.87 13.52
C VAL A 41 1.31 6.51 12.20
N ASN A 42 0.37 5.92 11.49
CA ASN A 42 -0.15 6.43 10.23
C ASN A 42 -1.56 6.98 10.45
N VAL A 43 -1.79 8.25 10.17
CA VAL A 43 -3.08 8.91 10.43
C VAL A 43 -3.75 9.35 9.14
N VAL A 44 -5.06 9.12 9.07
CA VAL A 44 -5.93 9.46 7.95
C VAL A 44 -7.06 10.29 8.50
N VAL A 45 -7.03 11.59 8.20
CA VAL A 45 -7.90 12.56 8.85
C VAL A 45 -8.78 13.24 7.83
N ASP A 46 -10.06 13.27 8.12
CA ASP A 46 -11.06 14.00 7.38
C ASP A 46 -10.80 15.51 7.50
N GLU A 47 -10.69 16.15 6.34
CA GLU A 47 -10.36 17.56 6.20
C GLU A 47 -11.61 18.45 6.04
N SER A 48 -12.80 17.91 6.32
CA SER A 48 -14.05 18.66 6.37
C SER A 48 -14.04 19.74 7.46
N GLY A 49 -14.85 20.76 7.28
CA GLY A 49 -14.92 21.89 8.23
C GLY A 49 -15.48 21.51 9.60
N SER A 50 -16.19 20.39 9.74
CA SER A 50 -16.71 19.87 11.01
C SER A 50 -15.64 19.20 11.86
N MET A 51 -14.47 18.88 11.29
CA MET A 51 -13.42 18.09 11.93
C MET A 51 -12.34 18.92 12.64
N GLU A 52 -12.51 20.24 12.74
CA GLU A 52 -11.52 21.14 13.35
C GLU A 52 -11.13 20.73 14.78
N THR A 53 -12.11 20.24 15.55
CA THR A 53 -11.91 19.80 16.93
C THR A 53 -11.04 18.54 17.01
N GLU A 54 -11.33 17.56 16.16
CA GLU A 54 -10.59 16.30 16.09
C GLU A 54 -9.16 16.51 15.60
N GLN A 55 -8.99 17.35 14.58
CA GLN A 55 -7.67 17.73 14.07
C GLN A 55 -6.81 18.41 15.14
N ALA A 56 -7.39 19.31 15.94
CA ALA A 56 -6.70 19.94 17.06
C ALA A 56 -6.33 18.91 18.14
N PHE A 57 -7.25 18.02 18.51
CA PHE A 57 -6.99 16.94 19.46
C PHE A 57 -5.83 16.04 19.02
N LEU A 58 -5.81 15.62 17.75
CA LEU A 58 -4.74 14.79 17.19
C LEU A 58 -3.38 15.51 17.26
N ARG A 59 -3.34 16.75 16.80
CA ARG A 59 -2.12 17.57 16.70
C ARG A 59 -1.53 17.92 18.06
N GLU A 60 -2.37 18.29 19.02
CA GLU A 60 -1.94 18.89 20.28
C GLU A 60 -1.86 17.89 21.43
N THR A 61 -2.64 16.80 21.36
CA THR A 61 -2.77 15.85 22.46
C THR A 61 -2.43 14.43 22.04
N ALA A 62 -3.15 13.84 21.09
CA ALA A 62 -3.08 12.40 20.86
C ALA A 62 -1.70 11.97 20.34
N LEU A 63 -1.25 12.56 19.23
CA LEU A 63 -0.03 12.13 18.56
C LEU A 63 1.24 12.41 19.38
N PRO A 64 1.43 13.61 19.98
CA PRO A 64 2.53 13.87 20.92
C PRO A 64 2.58 12.88 22.08
N LYS A 65 1.45 12.59 22.73
CA LYS A 65 1.42 11.73 23.92
C LYS A 65 1.55 10.24 23.59
N ILE A 66 1.04 9.79 22.44
CA ILE A 66 1.29 8.43 21.95
C ILE A 66 2.79 8.27 21.71
N ALA A 67 3.43 9.20 21.01
CA ALA A 67 4.88 9.15 20.76
C ALA A 67 5.68 9.18 22.08
N GLU A 68 5.32 10.07 23.02
CA GLU A 68 5.92 10.12 24.36
C GLU A 68 5.84 8.77 25.06
N SER A 69 4.66 8.15 25.09
CA SER A 69 4.45 6.84 25.73
C SER A 69 5.30 5.75 25.07
N LEU A 70 5.33 5.71 23.73
CA LEU A 70 6.15 4.75 22.98
C LEU A 70 7.65 4.91 23.30
N TYR A 71 8.17 6.13 23.35
CA TYR A 71 9.56 6.37 23.70
C TYR A 71 9.88 6.08 25.17
N THR A 72 9.07 6.59 26.09
CA THR A 72 9.43 6.66 27.52
C THR A 72 8.96 5.46 28.34
N ILE A 73 7.83 4.85 27.97
CA ILE A 73 7.23 3.73 28.69
C ILE A 73 7.58 2.42 27.98
N TYR A 74 7.42 2.37 26.66
CA TYR A 74 7.55 1.12 25.88
C TYR A 74 8.90 0.91 25.20
N GLY A 75 9.81 1.90 25.32
CA GLY A 75 11.21 1.79 24.91
C GLY A 75 11.41 1.64 23.40
N TYR A 76 10.62 2.33 22.58
CA TYR A 76 10.87 2.41 21.14
C TYR A 76 12.08 3.31 20.85
N ASP A 77 12.94 2.87 19.93
CA ASP A 77 14.11 3.64 19.48
C ASP A 77 13.70 4.72 18.47
N HIS A 78 12.75 4.39 17.61
CA HIS A 78 12.22 5.30 16.59
C HIS A 78 10.69 5.21 16.51
N VAL A 79 10.03 6.37 16.59
CA VAL A 79 8.59 6.49 16.36
C VAL A 79 8.41 7.40 15.14
N PHE A 80 7.83 6.84 14.08
CA PHE A 80 7.54 7.51 12.84
C PHE A 80 6.07 7.91 12.78
N LEU A 81 5.81 9.04 12.13
CA LEU A 81 4.49 9.55 11.81
C LEU A 81 4.36 9.69 10.30
N SER A 82 3.32 9.11 9.74
CA SER A 82 2.86 9.39 8.38
C SER A 82 1.48 10.04 8.49
N SER A 83 1.30 11.20 7.84
CA SER A 83 0.09 12.00 7.99
C SER A 83 -0.60 12.22 6.66
N ASN A 84 -1.93 12.06 6.68
CA ASN A 84 -2.75 12.11 5.49
C ASN A 84 -4.06 12.85 5.79
N GLY A 85 -4.52 13.60 4.79
CA GLY A 85 -5.80 14.28 4.77
C GLY A 85 -6.68 13.76 3.63
N PHE A 86 -8.00 13.81 3.77
CA PHE A 86 -8.93 13.51 2.68
C PHE A 86 -10.17 14.42 2.72
N GLY A 87 -10.77 14.76 1.58
CA GLY A 87 -11.92 15.68 1.53
C GLY A 87 -12.09 16.66 0.34
N ALA A 88 -11.19 16.76 -0.65
CA ALA A 88 -11.04 17.96 -1.52
C ALA A 88 -12.29 18.57 -2.25
N ARG A 89 -12.21 19.89 -2.58
CA ARG A 89 -13.35 20.81 -2.81
C ARG A 89 -13.70 21.29 -4.25
N ASN A 90 -13.27 20.67 -5.36
CA ASN A 90 -13.53 21.23 -6.71
C ASN A 90 -14.02 20.24 -7.79
N LEU A 91 -15.33 20.26 -8.07
CA LEU A 91 -16.04 19.49 -9.10
C LEU A 91 -16.20 20.25 -10.43
N ALA A 92 -15.10 20.66 -11.08
CA ALA A 92 -15.16 21.25 -12.43
C ALA A 92 -14.36 20.48 -13.50
N ASN A 93 -13.48 19.55 -13.14
CA ASN A 93 -12.69 18.75 -14.09
C ASN A 93 -12.57 17.27 -13.65
N VAL A 94 -13.72 16.61 -13.46
CA VAL A 94 -13.85 15.24 -12.91
C VAL A 94 -13.44 14.14 -13.91
N LYS A 95 -12.41 14.35 -14.73
CA LYS A 95 -11.89 13.29 -15.63
C LYS A 95 -10.37 13.13 -15.60
N THR A 96 -9.63 13.95 -14.84
CA THR A 96 -8.15 13.94 -14.88
C THR A 96 -7.47 14.20 -13.53
N ASP A 97 -8.17 14.04 -12.40
CA ASP A 97 -7.62 14.42 -11.09
C ASP A 97 -7.77 13.30 -10.03
N PRO A 98 -6.68 12.76 -9.43
CA PRO A 98 -6.74 11.79 -8.32
C PRO A 98 -7.07 12.42 -6.94
N MET A 99 -7.49 13.69 -6.88
CA MET A 99 -7.60 14.48 -5.65
C MET A 99 -8.87 14.25 -4.81
N TYR A 100 -8.91 13.18 -4.01
CA TYR A 100 -9.68 13.12 -2.75
C TYR A 100 -8.82 12.82 -1.52
N PHE A 101 -7.51 12.67 -1.71
CA PHE A 101 -6.55 12.30 -0.68
C PHE A 101 -5.29 13.15 -0.84
N ARG A 102 -4.70 13.57 0.29
CA ARG A 102 -3.49 14.36 0.38
C ARG A 102 -2.53 13.68 1.34
N HIS A 103 -1.38 13.25 0.84
CA HIS A 103 -0.29 12.84 1.71
C HIS A 103 0.45 14.09 2.19
N LEU A 104 0.50 14.33 3.50
CA LEU A 104 1.18 15.49 4.09
C LEU A 104 2.68 15.21 4.33
N GLY A 105 3.12 13.99 4.04
CA GLY A 105 4.48 13.52 4.29
C GLY A 105 4.59 12.66 5.53
N ALA A 106 5.83 12.25 5.80
CA ALA A 106 6.18 11.48 6.98
C ALA A 106 7.39 12.09 7.69
N SER A 107 7.45 11.93 9.01
CA SER A 107 8.54 12.41 9.84
C SER A 107 8.71 11.55 11.08
N ARG A 108 9.92 11.49 11.62
CA ARG A 108 10.19 10.91 12.92
C ARG A 108 9.78 11.89 14.03
N PHE A 109 9.29 11.37 15.15
CA PHE A 109 9.15 12.15 16.37
C PHE A 109 10.50 12.41 17.04
N LYS A 110 10.61 13.55 17.72
CA LYS A 110 11.76 13.83 18.60
C LYS A 110 11.65 12.98 19.85
N GLN A 111 12.75 12.33 20.23
CA GLN A 111 12.87 11.57 21.49
C GLN A 111 12.99 12.47 22.74
N THR A 112 13.05 13.79 22.54
CA THR A 112 13.18 14.79 23.63
C THR A 112 11.92 15.63 23.72
N ALA A 113 11.48 15.92 24.94
CA ALA A 113 10.34 16.80 25.18
C ALA A 113 10.58 18.22 24.62
N PRO A 114 9.56 18.87 24.01
CA PRO A 114 8.23 18.32 23.75
C PRO A 114 8.26 17.31 22.58
N PHE A 115 7.56 16.18 22.76
CA PHE A 115 7.41 15.17 21.70
C PHE A 115 6.60 15.76 20.55
N ALA A 116 7.24 15.93 19.41
CA ALA A 116 6.64 16.46 18.19
C ALA A 116 7.37 15.87 16.97
N PRO A 117 6.71 15.76 15.81
CA PRO A 117 7.40 15.38 14.59
C PRO A 117 8.51 16.39 14.28
N GLU A 118 9.61 15.92 13.70
CA GLU A 118 10.71 16.78 13.27
C GLU A 118 10.25 17.78 12.20
N ASN A 119 9.34 17.37 11.32
CA ASN A 119 8.58 18.24 10.44
C ASN A 119 7.16 18.48 10.99
N PRO A 120 6.87 19.64 11.60
CA PRO A 120 5.54 19.92 12.16
C PRO A 120 4.47 20.20 11.09
N GLN A 121 4.85 20.53 9.86
CA GLN A 121 3.90 20.89 8.79
C GLN A 121 2.99 19.72 8.39
N LEU A 122 3.40 18.48 8.69
CA LEU A 122 2.59 17.31 8.39
C LEU A 122 1.33 17.19 9.28
N LEU A 123 1.22 18.01 10.34
CA LEU A 123 0.03 18.10 11.18
C LEU A 123 -0.90 19.25 10.74
N GLU A 124 -0.63 19.91 9.61
CA GLU A 124 -1.43 21.01 9.06
C GLU A 124 -2.48 20.48 8.07
N TRP A 125 -3.47 19.76 8.60
CA TRP A 125 -4.69 19.42 7.86
C TRP A 125 -5.49 20.67 7.51
N VAL A 126 -6.25 20.62 6.42
CA VAL A 126 -7.17 21.70 6.01
C VAL A 126 -8.59 21.44 6.54
N ASN A 127 -9.42 22.49 6.55
CA ASN A 127 -10.81 22.47 7.03
C ASN A 127 -11.80 22.80 5.89
N ASN A 128 -11.53 22.30 4.69
CA ASN A 128 -12.28 22.67 3.49
C ASN A 128 -12.81 21.47 2.70
N GLY A 129 -12.87 20.30 3.32
CA GLY A 129 -13.40 19.09 2.73
C GLY A 129 -14.90 19.17 2.41
N SER A 130 -15.34 18.33 1.47
CA SER A 130 -16.74 18.18 1.03
C SER A 130 -17.08 16.80 0.45
N ARG A 131 -16.11 15.89 0.36
CA ARG A 131 -16.28 14.55 -0.18
C ARG A 131 -15.28 13.59 0.45
N GLU A 132 -15.79 12.54 1.09
CA GLU A 132 -15.06 11.73 2.05
C GLU A 132 -15.19 10.22 1.71
N ASP A 133 -14.28 9.66 0.90
CA ASP A 133 -14.15 8.19 0.71
C ASP A 133 -13.05 7.63 1.62
N GLY A 134 -13.41 7.25 2.84
CA GLY A 134 -12.47 6.73 3.83
C GLY A 134 -11.78 5.43 3.41
N TYR A 135 -12.37 4.61 2.53
CA TYR A 135 -11.72 3.38 2.03
C TYR A 135 -10.57 3.72 1.09
N HIS A 136 -10.81 4.65 0.16
CA HIS A 136 -9.76 5.15 -0.71
C HIS A 136 -8.64 5.81 0.10
N ALA A 137 -9.01 6.59 1.13
CA ALA A 137 -8.06 7.26 1.99
C ALA A 137 -7.20 6.27 2.80
N LEU A 138 -7.80 5.23 3.40
CA LEU A 138 -7.09 4.16 4.12
C LEU A 138 -6.10 3.41 3.21
N ARG A 139 -6.54 3.00 2.02
CA ARG A 139 -5.68 2.34 1.04
C ARG A 139 -4.50 3.22 0.64
N SER A 140 -4.79 4.48 0.32
CA SER A 140 -3.77 5.45 -0.10
C SER A 140 -2.78 5.74 1.02
N ALA A 141 -3.25 5.87 2.27
CA ALA A 141 -2.38 6.10 3.42
C ALA A 141 -1.39 4.96 3.65
N MET A 142 -1.79 3.70 3.46
CA MET A 142 -0.88 2.55 3.55
C MET A 142 0.12 2.50 2.37
N TYR A 143 -0.28 3.01 1.21
CA TYR A 143 0.54 3.02 0.01
C TYR A 143 1.63 4.10 0.06
N TRP A 144 1.29 5.31 0.53
CA TRP A 144 2.16 6.49 0.46
C TRP A 144 3.18 6.60 1.60
N VAL A 145 3.32 5.60 2.47
CA VAL A 145 4.35 5.63 3.51
C VAL A 145 5.73 5.45 2.87
N PRO A 146 6.63 6.46 2.92
CA PRO A 146 7.94 6.33 2.32
C PRO A 146 8.81 5.38 3.13
N LEU A 147 9.70 4.65 2.45
CA LEU A 147 10.63 3.72 3.09
C LEU A 147 11.67 4.44 3.98
N VAL A 148 12.07 5.65 3.59
CA VAL A 148 13.03 6.50 4.29
C VAL A 148 12.28 7.68 4.91
N ILE A 149 12.33 7.80 6.24
CA ILE A 149 11.66 8.88 6.99
C ILE A 149 12.70 9.60 7.84
N SER A 150 12.79 10.93 7.70
CA SER A 150 13.79 11.73 8.42
C SER A 150 15.24 11.24 8.23
N GLY A 151 15.55 10.64 7.07
CA GLY A 151 16.87 10.07 6.78
C GLY A 151 17.12 8.68 7.37
N TYR A 152 16.13 8.06 8.02
CA TYR A 152 16.20 6.68 8.52
C TYR A 152 15.48 5.77 7.53
N ASN A 153 16.22 4.84 6.92
CA ASN A 153 15.62 3.77 6.14
C ASN A 153 15.03 2.76 7.12
N MET A 154 13.70 2.68 7.17
CA MET A 154 13.05 1.80 8.12
C MET A 154 13.54 0.35 7.92
N HIS A 155 13.69 -0.11 6.68
CA HIS A 155 13.99 -1.53 6.36
C HIS A 155 15.38 -1.97 6.82
N GLU A 156 16.32 -1.04 6.82
CA GLU A 156 17.70 -1.28 7.22
C GLU A 156 17.90 -1.11 8.73
N GLU A 157 17.16 -0.17 9.35
CA GLU A 157 17.37 0.24 10.75
C GLU A 157 16.49 -0.51 11.75
N CYS A 158 15.26 -0.88 11.36
CA CYS A 158 14.27 -1.44 12.28
C CYS A 158 14.33 -2.96 12.32
N ALA A 159 14.66 -3.56 13.47
CA ALA A 159 14.52 -5.00 13.72
C ALA A 159 13.06 -5.46 13.70
N THR A 160 12.16 -4.59 14.18
CA THR A 160 10.71 -4.77 14.15
C THR A 160 10.07 -3.42 13.91
N ILE A 161 8.94 -3.40 13.18
CA ILE A 161 8.14 -2.19 13.00
C ILE A 161 6.68 -2.49 13.34
N ASP A 162 6.21 -1.92 14.45
CA ASP A 162 4.82 -2.02 14.87
C ASP A 162 4.01 -0.91 14.19
N ARG A 163 3.00 -1.28 13.40
CA ARG A 163 2.30 -0.36 12.49
C ARG A 163 0.86 -0.14 12.94
N ASN A 164 0.51 1.10 13.23
CA ASN A 164 -0.86 1.52 13.51
C ASN A 164 -1.37 2.47 12.43
N LEU A 165 -2.63 2.25 12.03
CA LEU A 165 -3.39 3.11 11.14
C LEU A 165 -4.58 3.69 11.93
N ILE A 166 -4.75 5.00 11.90
CA ILE A 166 -5.86 5.70 12.60
C ILE A 166 -6.69 6.43 11.54
N LEU A 167 -7.94 6.02 11.36
CA LEU A 167 -8.95 6.76 10.60
C LEU A 167 -9.73 7.68 11.53
N VAL A 168 -9.89 8.94 11.16
CA VAL A 168 -10.70 9.91 11.90
C VAL A 168 -11.61 10.64 10.92
N THR A 169 -12.93 10.44 11.03
CA THR A 169 -13.93 11.01 10.12
C THR A 169 -15.29 11.10 10.81
N ASP A 170 -16.10 12.09 10.44
CA ASP A 170 -17.49 12.19 10.87
C ASP A 170 -18.52 11.94 9.78
N GLU A 171 -18.05 11.60 8.59
CA GLU A 171 -18.88 11.30 7.43
C GLU A 171 -18.90 9.79 7.15
N ASP A 172 -19.82 9.40 6.29
CA ASP A 172 -19.87 8.06 5.75
C ASP A 172 -18.94 7.88 4.57
N ARG A 173 -19.14 6.82 3.77
CA ARG A 173 -18.34 6.57 2.59
C ARG A 173 -19.03 7.15 1.37
N ASP A 174 -18.43 8.16 0.76
CA ASP A 174 -18.81 8.63 -0.57
C ASP A 174 -18.34 7.66 -1.67
N SER A 175 -19.19 6.70 -2.00
CA SER A 175 -18.88 5.55 -2.87
C SER A 175 -18.86 5.89 -4.37
N GLU A 176 -17.96 6.79 -4.80
CA GLU A 176 -17.76 7.10 -6.21
C GLU A 176 -16.72 6.24 -6.92
N ASN A 177 -15.75 5.70 -6.17
CA ASN A 177 -14.79 4.74 -6.69
C ASN A 177 -15.23 3.32 -6.29
N ILE A 178 -15.96 2.65 -7.19
CA ILE A 178 -16.41 1.27 -6.98
C ILE A 178 -15.27 0.24 -6.95
N GLY A 179 -14.02 0.67 -7.23
CA GLY A 179 -12.85 -0.20 -7.25
C GLY A 179 -12.32 -0.59 -5.87
N VAL A 180 -12.44 0.29 -4.85
CA VAL A 180 -11.92 0.00 -3.50
C VAL A 180 -13.02 -0.56 -2.60
N THR A 181 -12.90 -1.84 -2.28
CA THR A 181 -13.89 -2.56 -1.45
C THR A 181 -13.40 -2.73 -0.01
N MET A 182 -14.31 -3.03 0.90
CA MET A 182 -14.00 -3.34 2.31
C MET A 182 -12.98 -4.50 2.39
N ASP A 183 -13.23 -5.57 1.65
CA ASP A 183 -12.35 -6.74 1.57
C ASP A 183 -10.95 -6.38 1.06
N GLU A 184 -10.85 -5.40 0.15
CA GLU A 184 -9.55 -4.89 -0.31
C GLU A 184 -8.83 -4.13 0.79
N VAL A 185 -9.51 -3.22 1.49
CA VAL A 185 -8.90 -2.49 2.62
C VAL A 185 -8.43 -3.48 3.70
N GLN A 186 -9.27 -4.45 4.08
CA GLN A 186 -8.92 -5.51 5.04
C GLN A 186 -7.71 -6.32 4.59
N ARG A 187 -7.68 -6.74 3.30
CA ARG A 187 -6.53 -7.47 2.74
C ARG A 187 -5.26 -6.64 2.78
N TRP A 188 -5.31 -5.37 2.40
CA TRP A 188 -4.14 -4.49 2.40
C TRP A 188 -3.58 -4.27 3.81
N MET A 189 -4.46 -4.10 4.80
CA MET A 189 -4.08 -3.99 6.20
C MET A 189 -3.44 -5.28 6.71
N ALA A 190 -4.07 -6.42 6.44
CA ALA A 190 -3.57 -7.73 6.85
C ALA A 190 -2.24 -8.08 6.19
N ASP A 191 -2.11 -7.77 4.90
CA ASP A 191 -0.86 -7.94 4.17
C ASP A 191 0.21 -7.12 4.87
N ARG A 192 0.02 -5.82 5.09
CA ARG A 192 1.06 -4.89 5.61
C ARG A 192 1.22 -4.87 7.14
N ASP A 193 0.55 -5.75 7.86
CA ASP A 193 0.60 -5.92 9.33
C ASP A 193 0.21 -4.63 10.09
N TYR A 194 -0.84 -3.95 9.62
CA TYR A 194 -1.41 -2.77 10.32
C TYR A 194 -2.48 -3.17 11.33
N ILE A 195 -2.48 -2.52 12.50
CA ILE A 195 -3.68 -2.42 13.35
C ILE A 195 -4.48 -1.17 13.00
N LEU A 196 -5.77 -1.34 12.75
CA LEU A 196 -6.67 -0.25 12.40
C LEU A 196 -7.40 0.28 13.63
N ASN A 197 -7.38 1.59 13.81
CA ASN A 197 -8.16 2.30 14.81
C ASN A 197 -9.08 3.29 14.12
N ILE A 198 -10.36 3.27 14.46
CA ILE A 198 -11.39 4.08 13.79
C ILE A 198 -12.02 5.01 14.82
N VAL A 199 -12.01 6.30 14.53
CA VAL A 199 -12.62 7.35 15.34
C VAL A 199 -13.76 7.96 14.52
N ILE A 200 -14.99 7.66 14.92
CA ILE A 200 -16.20 8.01 14.17
C ILE A 200 -17.36 8.40 15.12
N PRO A 201 -18.42 9.06 14.62
CA PRO A 201 -19.66 9.25 15.34
C PRO A 201 -20.40 7.93 15.49
N ILE A 202 -20.38 7.39 16.71
CA ILE A 202 -21.08 6.15 17.07
C ILE A 202 -21.58 6.25 18.51
N ASN A 203 -22.59 5.47 18.85
CA ASN A 203 -23.01 5.25 20.23
C ASN A 203 -22.71 3.79 20.63
N ILE A 204 -21.98 3.60 21.72
CA ILE A 204 -21.57 2.27 22.16
C ILE A 204 -22.57 1.80 23.22
N LEU A 205 -23.42 0.84 22.85
CA LEU A 205 -24.52 0.30 23.65
C LEU A 205 -25.56 1.35 24.11
N GLY A 206 -25.65 2.49 23.43
CA GLY A 206 -26.57 3.56 23.82
C GLY A 206 -26.06 4.44 24.98
N GLU A 207 -24.88 4.15 25.49
CA GLU A 207 -24.33 4.75 26.71
C GLU A 207 -23.28 5.83 26.40
N LEU A 208 -23.51 7.01 26.95
CA LEU A 208 -22.72 8.22 26.66
C LEU A 208 -21.30 8.21 27.23
N ASN A 209 -21.08 7.40 28.27
CA ASN A 209 -19.80 7.22 28.94
C ASN A 209 -18.94 6.12 28.31
N ASN A 210 -19.46 5.39 27.31
CA ASN A 210 -18.67 4.41 26.57
C ASN A 210 -17.85 5.11 25.48
N LEU A 211 -16.53 5.18 25.71
CA LEU A 211 -15.56 5.94 24.93
C LEU A 211 -15.12 5.19 23.65
N GLY A 212 -15.11 3.87 23.71
CA GLY A 212 -14.62 3.01 22.62
C GLY A 212 -14.82 1.53 22.93
N ALA A 213 -14.58 0.68 21.94
CA ALA A 213 -14.65 -0.77 22.08
C ALA A 213 -13.63 -1.47 21.18
N LYS A 214 -13.11 -2.60 21.63
CA LYS A 214 -12.27 -3.49 20.82
C LYS A 214 -12.74 -4.94 20.87
N VAL A 215 -12.51 -5.68 19.78
CA VAL A 215 -12.80 -7.10 19.70
C VAL A 215 -11.75 -7.89 20.49
N THR A 216 -12.19 -8.86 21.28
CA THR A 216 -11.30 -9.78 22.01
C THR A 216 -11.74 -11.23 21.78
N SER A 217 -10.90 -12.19 22.17
CA SER A 217 -11.25 -13.61 22.11
C SER A 217 -12.43 -14.02 23.02
N SER A 218 -12.77 -13.18 24.01
CA SER A 218 -13.78 -13.46 25.05
C SER A 218 -15.04 -12.60 24.93
N GLY A 219 -15.20 -11.86 23.82
CA GLY A 219 -16.26 -10.87 23.64
C GLY A 219 -15.66 -9.52 23.24
N SER A 220 -16.27 -8.44 23.70
CA SER A 220 -15.81 -7.09 23.35
C SER A 220 -15.42 -6.33 24.61
N GLU A 221 -14.22 -5.77 24.62
CA GLU A 221 -13.76 -4.92 25.71
C GLU A 221 -14.22 -3.49 25.44
N LEU A 222 -14.93 -2.91 26.39
CA LEU A 222 -15.44 -1.54 26.38
C LEU A 222 -14.51 -0.64 27.19
N PHE A 223 -14.30 0.60 26.71
CA PHE A 223 -13.61 1.64 27.45
C PHE A 223 -14.65 2.61 28.02
N ILE A 224 -14.75 2.71 29.35
CA ILE A 224 -15.83 3.42 30.04
C ILE A 224 -15.25 4.57 30.86
N ALA A 225 -15.75 5.79 30.66
CA ALA A 225 -15.37 6.95 31.45
C ALA A 225 -15.79 6.79 32.92
N ASP A 226 -14.91 7.18 33.85
CA ASP A 226 -15.19 7.12 35.29
C ASP A 226 -15.84 8.39 35.87
N GLY A 227 -16.04 9.40 35.02
CA GLY A 227 -16.63 10.70 35.38
C GLY A 227 -15.66 11.69 36.03
N SER A 228 -14.38 11.34 36.16
CA SER A 228 -13.33 12.15 36.80
C SER A 228 -12.11 12.40 35.89
N GLY A 229 -12.24 12.13 34.59
CA GLY A 229 -11.15 12.22 33.62
C GLY A 229 -10.34 10.93 33.44
N GLY A 230 -10.68 9.88 34.20
CA GLY A 230 -10.12 8.54 34.05
C GLY A 230 -11.10 7.59 33.34
N TRP A 231 -10.70 6.34 33.22
CA TRP A 231 -11.48 5.33 32.51
C TRP A 231 -11.23 3.94 33.08
N THR A 232 -12.18 3.05 32.81
CA THR A 232 -12.17 1.64 33.20
C THR A 232 -12.46 0.76 32.00
N THR A 233 -12.27 -0.55 32.16
CA THR A 233 -12.60 -1.55 31.13
C THR A 233 -13.71 -2.46 31.62
N GLU A 234 -14.60 -2.84 30.71
CA GLU A 234 -15.62 -3.85 30.97
C GLU A 234 -15.69 -4.83 29.80
N LEU A 235 -15.83 -6.13 30.09
CA LEU A 235 -16.08 -7.13 29.05
C LEU A 235 -17.58 -7.26 28.82
N SER A 236 -18.00 -6.95 27.61
CA SER A 236 -19.34 -7.22 27.13
C SER A 236 -19.38 -8.56 26.39
N GLU A 237 -20.35 -9.39 26.75
CA GLU A 237 -20.66 -10.63 26.01
C GLU A 237 -21.44 -10.36 24.71
N ALA A 238 -21.87 -9.10 24.49
CA ALA A 238 -22.58 -8.74 23.26
C ALA A 238 -21.66 -8.88 22.02
N PRO A 239 -22.19 -9.34 20.88
CA PRO A 239 -21.45 -9.33 19.62
C PRO A 239 -20.97 -7.92 19.27
N PHE A 240 -19.76 -7.77 18.74
CA PHE A 240 -19.16 -6.46 18.46
C PHE A 240 -20.01 -5.62 17.48
N ASN A 241 -20.68 -6.27 16.53
CA ASN A 241 -21.63 -5.67 15.59
C ASN A 241 -22.97 -5.24 16.23
N GLU A 242 -23.22 -5.57 17.50
CA GLU A 242 -24.36 -5.11 18.29
C GLU A 242 -23.94 -4.05 19.34
N ILE A 243 -22.64 -3.85 19.53
CA ILE A 243 -22.07 -2.95 20.55
C ILE A 243 -21.97 -1.52 20.04
N ALA A 244 -21.53 -1.32 18.81
CA ALA A 244 -21.58 -0.01 18.18
C ALA A 244 -22.91 0.11 17.42
N ALA A 245 -23.78 0.99 17.89
CA ALA A 245 -25.03 1.32 17.22
C ALA A 245 -25.01 2.80 16.84
N ASN A 246 -25.73 3.16 15.78
CA ASN A 246 -25.82 4.57 15.37
C ASN A 246 -26.45 5.42 16.49
N ASN A 247 -25.97 6.65 16.63
CA ASN A 247 -26.57 7.65 17.51
C ASN A 247 -27.92 8.09 16.90
N PRO A 248 -29.08 7.76 17.48
CA PRO A 248 -30.34 8.30 17.02
C PRO A 248 -30.53 9.64 17.72
N GLU A 249 -29.92 10.72 17.22
CA GLU A 249 -30.46 12.03 17.56
C GLU A 249 -31.85 12.13 16.92
N GLU A 250 -32.88 11.91 17.75
CA GLU A 250 -34.29 12.02 17.38
C GLU A 250 -34.56 13.34 16.64
N GLY A 251 -34.96 13.22 15.37
CA GLY A 251 -35.63 14.31 14.66
C GLY A 251 -34.78 15.07 13.64
N THR A 252 -33.53 14.68 13.38
CA THR A 252 -32.81 15.13 12.18
C THR A 252 -32.85 14.05 11.11
N SER A 253 -33.26 14.40 9.89
CA SER A 253 -33.15 13.52 8.73
C SER A 253 -31.70 13.48 8.21
N ASN A 254 -30.73 13.20 9.10
CA ASN A 254 -29.30 13.39 8.86
C ASN A 254 -28.54 12.02 8.89
N PRO A 255 -27.50 11.83 8.06
CA PRO A 255 -27.04 10.54 7.55
C PRO A 255 -26.09 9.77 8.48
N ALA A 256 -26.12 10.00 9.79
CA ALA A 256 -25.28 9.27 10.77
C ALA A 256 -25.55 7.75 10.85
N HIS A 257 -26.40 7.20 9.98
CA HIS A 257 -26.63 5.78 9.84
C HIS A 257 -25.48 5.03 9.15
N THR A 258 -24.63 5.72 8.38
CA THR A 258 -23.80 5.08 7.36
C THR A 258 -22.30 5.00 7.72
N ALA A 259 -21.76 5.85 8.59
CA ALA A 259 -20.34 5.73 9.02
C ALA A 259 -20.05 4.42 9.75
N TYR A 260 -20.95 4.02 10.66
CA TYR A 260 -20.89 2.72 11.34
C TYR A 260 -20.85 1.55 10.35
N GLU A 261 -21.80 1.53 9.41
CA GLU A 261 -21.99 0.43 8.44
C GLU A 261 -20.77 0.26 7.52
N HIS A 262 -20.05 1.34 7.25
CA HIS A 262 -18.84 1.30 6.43
C HIS A 262 -17.59 0.94 7.23
N TYR A 263 -17.36 1.56 8.39
CA TYR A 263 -16.05 1.50 9.02
C TYR A 263 -15.93 0.43 10.11
N VAL A 264 -16.96 0.18 10.93
CA VAL A 264 -16.84 -0.78 12.03
C VAL A 264 -16.56 -2.22 11.58
N PRO A 265 -17.14 -2.73 10.49
CA PRO A 265 -16.78 -4.05 9.97
C PRO A 265 -15.29 -4.19 9.60
N LEU A 266 -14.58 -3.11 9.31
CA LEU A 266 -13.13 -3.16 9.06
C LEU A 266 -12.33 -3.59 10.30
N ILE A 267 -12.87 -3.40 11.52
CA ILE A 267 -12.19 -3.72 12.79
C ILE A 267 -12.26 -5.21 13.13
N THR A 268 -13.25 -5.96 12.64
CA THR A 268 -13.56 -7.31 13.16
C THR A 268 -12.44 -8.34 12.98
N ASP A 269 -11.53 -8.10 12.03
CA ASP A 269 -10.36 -8.94 11.76
C ASP A 269 -9.03 -8.26 12.15
N THR A 270 -9.09 -7.18 12.93
CA THR A 270 -7.92 -6.43 13.40
C THR A 270 -7.84 -6.43 14.91
N ALA A 271 -6.64 -6.24 15.47
CA ALA A 271 -6.44 -6.08 16.91
C ALA A 271 -6.74 -4.66 17.42
N GLY A 272 -7.30 -3.79 16.58
CA GLY A 272 -7.57 -2.40 16.93
C GLY A 272 -8.97 -2.18 17.49
N ALA A 273 -9.35 -0.91 17.59
CA ALA A 273 -10.55 -0.48 18.30
C ALA A 273 -11.34 0.58 17.53
N VAL A 274 -12.63 0.68 17.84
CA VAL A 274 -13.48 1.79 17.44
C VAL A 274 -13.66 2.76 18.61
N TRP A 275 -13.72 4.05 18.30
CA TRP A 275 -13.78 5.15 19.27
C TRP A 275 -14.93 6.10 18.95
N CYS A 276 -15.66 6.49 20.00
CA CYS A 276 -16.75 7.45 19.92
C CYS A 276 -16.20 8.88 19.87
N VAL A 277 -16.17 9.49 18.69
CA VAL A 277 -15.72 10.88 18.54
C VAL A 277 -16.61 11.86 19.30
N ASP A 278 -17.88 11.51 19.52
CA ASP A 278 -18.81 12.36 20.27
C ASP A 278 -18.43 12.48 21.76
N SER A 279 -17.71 11.51 22.35
CA SER A 279 -17.17 11.66 23.71
C SER A 279 -16.14 12.79 23.79
N LEU A 280 -15.31 12.95 22.75
CA LEU A 280 -14.38 14.07 22.63
C LEU A 280 -15.15 15.39 22.42
N ARG A 281 -16.07 15.39 21.45
CA ARG A 281 -16.80 16.59 21.05
C ARG A 281 -17.73 17.11 22.14
N ARG A 282 -18.39 16.23 22.90
CA ARG A 282 -19.33 16.61 23.96
C ARG A 282 -18.64 17.17 25.19
N GLY A 283 -17.46 16.69 25.54
CA GLY A 283 -16.69 17.35 26.59
C GLY A 283 -16.24 18.76 26.22
N ILE A 284 -16.27 19.11 24.92
CA ILE A 284 -15.98 20.46 24.40
C ILE A 284 -17.25 21.30 24.20
N ARG A 285 -18.37 20.69 23.76
CA ARG A 285 -19.65 21.38 23.47
C ARG A 285 -20.57 21.55 24.68
N ASP A 286 -20.59 20.57 25.59
CA ASP A 286 -21.53 20.49 26.72
C ASP A 286 -20.87 20.78 28.09
N GLU A 287 -19.63 21.29 28.09
CA GLU A 287 -18.80 21.57 29.30
C GLU A 287 -18.48 20.34 30.18
N ASP A 288 -18.62 19.11 29.66
CA ASP A 288 -18.17 17.88 30.37
C ASP A 288 -16.67 17.62 30.13
N GLU A 289 -15.83 18.49 30.67
CA GLU A 289 -14.36 18.41 30.53
C GLU A 289 -13.80 17.04 30.95
N ASN A 290 -14.45 16.39 31.93
CA ASN A 290 -14.05 15.07 32.41
C ASN A 290 -14.30 13.98 31.37
N LEU A 291 -15.38 14.05 30.60
CA LEU A 291 -15.63 13.08 29.53
C LEU A 291 -14.61 13.19 28.39
N ALA A 292 -14.32 14.41 27.92
CA ALA A 292 -13.28 14.62 26.89
C ALA A 292 -11.90 14.22 27.41
N LEU A 293 -11.59 14.51 28.69
CA LEU A 293 -10.34 14.08 29.31
C LEU A 293 -10.25 12.56 29.44
N SER A 294 -11.35 11.90 29.80
CA SER A 294 -11.43 10.43 29.87
C SER A 294 -11.19 9.81 28.50
N PHE A 295 -11.82 10.35 27.46
CA PHE A 295 -11.59 9.94 26.06
C PHE A 295 -10.13 10.11 25.67
N ALA A 296 -9.55 11.29 25.89
CA ALA A 296 -8.17 11.59 25.52
C ALA A 296 -7.17 10.65 26.21
N ASN A 297 -7.36 10.41 27.51
CA ASN A 297 -6.51 9.52 28.30
C ASN A 297 -6.68 8.05 27.88
N ALA A 298 -7.91 7.59 27.66
CA ALA A 298 -8.19 6.24 27.17
C ALA A 298 -7.58 6.01 25.80
N PHE A 299 -7.84 6.90 24.85
CA PHE A 299 -7.35 6.82 23.47
C PHE A 299 -5.83 6.70 23.43
N VAL A 300 -5.11 7.65 24.06
CA VAL A 300 -3.64 7.66 24.09
C VAL A 300 -3.07 6.39 24.71
N ASN A 301 -3.57 5.99 25.89
CA ASN A 301 -3.03 4.85 26.62
C ASN A 301 -3.25 3.54 25.86
N VAL A 302 -4.47 3.32 25.38
CA VAL A 302 -4.83 2.11 24.64
C VAL A 302 -4.09 2.06 23.31
N LYS A 303 -3.93 3.17 22.57
CA LYS A 303 -3.20 3.16 21.29
C LYS A 303 -1.73 2.79 21.50
N ALA A 304 -1.08 3.37 22.50
CA ALA A 304 0.32 3.04 22.80
C ALA A 304 0.50 1.58 23.25
N GLU A 305 -0.42 1.06 24.07
CA GLU A 305 -0.42 -0.35 24.48
C GLU A 305 -0.64 -1.28 23.28
N GLU A 306 -1.61 -1.01 22.41
CA GLU A 306 -1.88 -1.84 21.22
C GLU A 306 -0.68 -1.92 20.29
N ILE A 307 -0.03 -0.77 20.01
CA ILE A 307 1.20 -0.71 19.20
C ILE A 307 2.28 -1.59 19.83
N PHE A 308 2.48 -1.49 21.15
CA PHE A 308 3.45 -2.29 21.87
C PHE A 308 3.15 -3.81 21.85
N CYS A 309 1.88 -4.17 21.92
CA CYS A 309 1.45 -5.56 22.00
C CYS A 309 1.66 -6.34 20.68
N LEU A 310 1.81 -5.66 19.54
CA LEU A 310 1.99 -6.28 18.23
C LEU A 310 3.24 -7.16 18.14
N SER A 311 4.38 -6.66 18.61
CA SER A 311 5.65 -7.39 18.58
C SER A 311 5.86 -8.30 19.81
N THR A 312 5.10 -8.10 20.89
CA THR A 312 5.35 -8.75 22.19
C THR A 312 4.30 -9.78 22.61
N ASN A 313 3.18 -9.91 21.90
CA ASN A 313 2.06 -10.81 22.22
C ASN A 313 1.64 -10.71 23.71
N CYS A 314 1.48 -9.48 24.21
CA CYS A 314 0.97 -9.29 25.57
C CYS A 314 -0.51 -9.68 25.63
N ASN A 315 -0.92 -10.31 26.73
CA ASN A 315 -2.32 -10.27 27.13
C ASN A 315 -2.62 -8.85 27.63
N PRO A 316 -3.69 -8.19 27.17
CA PRO A 316 -3.97 -6.81 27.55
C PRO A 316 -4.02 -6.67 29.07
N THR A 317 -3.35 -5.64 29.56
CA THR A 317 -3.42 -5.28 30.97
C THR A 317 -4.76 -4.57 31.15
N SER A 318 -5.68 -5.13 31.93
CA SER A 318 -6.90 -4.42 32.33
C SER A 318 -6.50 -3.04 32.87
N GLY A 319 -7.19 -1.98 32.41
CA GLY A 319 -6.84 -0.57 32.65
C GLY A 319 -6.52 -0.24 34.12
N PRO A 320 -5.90 0.92 34.41
CA PRO A 320 -5.32 1.23 35.71
C PRO A 320 -6.29 0.92 36.86
N THR A 321 -6.06 -0.20 37.55
CA THR A 321 -6.91 -0.64 38.65
C THR A 321 -6.41 0.01 39.93
N THR A 322 -6.77 1.27 40.18
CA THR A 322 -6.91 1.83 41.53
C THR A 322 -7.75 3.10 41.48
N ALA A 323 -9.06 2.98 41.73
CA ALA A 323 -9.77 4.06 42.40
C ALA A 323 -9.21 4.15 43.83
N PRO A 324 -8.87 5.35 44.37
CA PRO A 324 -8.62 5.46 45.78
C PRO A 324 -9.89 5.05 46.52
N THR A 325 -9.76 4.06 47.39
CA THR A 325 -10.81 3.59 48.31
C THR A 325 -11.60 4.79 48.85
N SER A 326 -12.92 4.70 48.75
CA SER A 326 -13.90 5.63 49.28
C SER A 326 -13.47 6.28 50.59
N GLY A 327 -13.09 7.57 50.52
CA GLY A 327 -13.11 8.46 51.66
C GLY A 327 -14.55 8.58 52.19
N PRO A 328 -14.76 8.69 53.51
CA PRO A 328 -16.07 8.50 54.13
C PRO A 328 -17.03 9.61 53.74
N THR A 329 -18.20 9.24 53.22
CA THR A 329 -19.38 10.09 53.15
C THR A 329 -19.87 10.41 54.57
N GLY A 330 -19.68 11.65 54.98
CA GLY A 330 -20.28 12.23 56.18
C GLY A 330 -20.50 13.72 55.97
N ALA A 331 -21.76 14.13 55.86
CA ALA A 331 -22.20 15.51 55.72
C ALA A 331 -21.58 16.45 56.78
N PRO A 332 -21.42 17.76 56.51
CA PRO A 332 -20.85 18.69 57.46
C PRO A 332 -21.85 18.96 58.60
N THR A 333 -21.60 18.40 59.78
CA THR A 333 -22.21 18.87 61.04
C THR A 333 -21.38 20.01 61.62
N THR A 334 -22.08 21.11 61.92
CA THR A 334 -21.59 22.31 62.58
C THR A 334 -21.21 22.04 64.05
N SER A 335 -19.92 22.11 64.39
CA SER A 335 -19.45 22.38 65.77
C SER A 335 -17.99 22.87 65.80
N PRO A 336 -17.64 23.82 66.69
CA PRO A 336 -16.36 24.55 66.67
C PRO A 336 -15.16 23.73 67.22
N PRO A 337 -13.91 24.14 66.90
CA PRO A 337 -12.71 23.35 67.16
C PRO A 337 -12.28 23.39 68.64
N SER A 338 -11.95 22.23 69.19
CA SER A 338 -11.31 22.12 70.51
C SER A 338 -9.79 22.00 70.37
N THR A 339 -9.10 22.83 71.15
CA THR A 339 -7.65 22.97 71.25
C THR A 339 -7.06 21.94 72.20
N SER A 340 -6.22 21.00 71.73
CA SER A 340 -5.00 20.54 72.43
C SER A 340 -4.24 19.46 71.62
N PRO A 341 -2.90 19.49 71.59
CA PRO A 341 -2.08 18.43 71.02
C PRO A 341 -1.63 17.45 72.13
N SER A 342 -1.60 16.15 71.87
CA SER A 342 -0.87 15.21 72.73
C SER A 342 -0.01 14.25 71.93
N ARG A 343 1.20 14.08 72.46
CA ARG A 343 2.37 13.36 71.96
C ARG A 343 2.30 11.88 72.32
N SER A 344 2.83 11.01 71.44
CA SER A 344 4.00 10.12 71.70
C SER A 344 4.04 8.88 70.78
N PRO A 345 5.22 8.26 70.57
CA PRO A 345 5.52 7.36 69.43
C PRO A 345 5.65 5.85 69.78
N THR A 346 5.41 5.00 68.77
CA THR A 346 5.87 3.60 68.45
C THR A 346 5.91 2.50 69.53
N PRO A 347 5.77 1.19 69.16
CA PRO A 347 6.92 0.43 68.64
C PRO A 347 6.62 -0.53 67.47
N ALA A 348 7.66 -0.82 66.68
CA ALA A 348 7.75 -1.87 65.67
C ALA A 348 8.15 -3.24 66.30
N PRO A 349 8.60 -4.23 65.50
CA PRO A 349 7.85 -5.25 64.77
C PRO A 349 7.92 -6.64 65.48
N SER A 350 7.21 -7.66 64.98
CA SER A 350 7.45 -9.05 65.38
C SER A 350 7.75 -9.92 64.15
N ASP A 351 8.97 -10.44 64.13
CA ASP A 351 9.42 -11.54 63.28
C ASP A 351 8.85 -12.89 63.79
N SER A 352 8.45 -13.78 62.90
CA SER A 352 9.13 -15.08 62.68
C SER A 352 8.34 -16.07 61.80
N PRO A 353 9.03 -17.00 61.11
CA PRO A 353 8.56 -17.72 59.93
C PRO A 353 8.21 -19.20 60.20
N THR A 354 7.46 -19.85 59.31
CA THR A 354 7.43 -21.33 59.14
C THR A 354 6.92 -21.69 57.73
N THR A 355 7.75 -22.23 56.83
CA THR A 355 8.01 -23.67 56.47
C THR A 355 6.78 -24.43 55.94
N SER A 356 6.75 -25.22 54.86
CA SER A 356 7.61 -25.64 53.74
C SER A 356 6.70 -26.54 52.82
N PRO A 357 7.12 -27.00 51.63
CA PRO A 357 6.25 -27.37 50.50
C PRO A 357 5.86 -28.86 50.46
N SER A 358 4.98 -29.23 49.52
CA SER A 358 4.80 -30.62 49.10
C SER A 358 4.24 -30.75 47.67
N PRO A 359 4.44 -31.91 47.00
CA PRO A 359 5.17 -31.96 45.73
C PRO A 359 4.34 -32.54 44.57
N ALA A 360 4.94 -32.47 43.38
CA ALA A 360 4.48 -33.14 42.15
C ALA A 360 4.37 -34.67 42.28
N PRO A 361 3.56 -35.31 41.42
CA PRO A 361 3.79 -36.68 41.02
C PRO A 361 4.26 -36.76 39.57
N THR A 362 5.44 -37.34 39.37
CA THR A 362 5.82 -38.02 38.13
C THR A 362 5.50 -39.51 38.26
N SER A 363 5.10 -40.15 37.16
CA SER A 363 5.53 -41.52 36.85
C SER A 363 5.45 -41.75 35.34
N SER A 364 6.60 -42.05 34.74
CA SER A 364 6.71 -42.82 33.50
C SER A 364 6.66 -44.32 33.84
N PRO A 365 6.34 -45.22 32.89
CA PRO A 365 7.44 -45.81 32.13
C PRO A 365 7.17 -45.96 30.63
N THR A 366 8.29 -46.11 29.93
CA THR A 366 8.56 -46.28 28.49
C THR A 366 8.06 -47.61 27.90
N THR A 367 7.84 -47.64 26.58
CA THR A 367 8.47 -48.60 25.63
C THR A 367 8.27 -48.14 24.18
N SER A 368 9.37 -48.04 23.41
CA SER A 368 9.38 -47.98 21.94
C SER A 368 8.86 -49.29 21.32
N PRO A 369 8.44 -49.28 20.05
CA PRO A 369 9.37 -49.75 19.02
C PRO A 369 9.39 -48.88 17.74
N SER A 370 10.57 -48.87 17.12
CA SER A 370 10.82 -48.40 15.75
C SER A 370 10.41 -49.48 14.75
N SER A 371 9.77 -49.08 13.65
CA SER A 371 9.91 -49.71 12.33
C SER A 371 9.29 -48.82 11.23
N THR A 372 10.13 -48.18 10.42
CA THR A 372 9.87 -48.03 8.97
C THR A 372 9.93 -49.44 8.33
N PRO A 373 9.40 -49.75 7.11
CA PRO A 373 9.29 -48.84 5.97
C PRO A 373 8.10 -49.06 4.97
N THR A 374 8.04 -48.14 3.98
CA THR A 374 7.55 -48.29 2.59
C THR A 374 6.04 -48.48 2.32
N LYS A 375 5.43 -47.55 1.57
CA LYS A 375 5.06 -47.68 0.14
C LYS A 375 4.12 -46.56 -0.31
N SER A 376 4.56 -45.86 -1.36
CA SER A 376 3.75 -44.99 -2.22
C SER A 376 2.51 -45.71 -2.75
N PRO A 377 1.42 -44.98 -3.07
CA PRO A 377 0.52 -45.39 -4.13
C PRO A 377 1.02 -44.83 -5.46
N VAL A 378 1.45 -45.75 -6.33
CA VAL A 378 1.53 -45.60 -7.79
C VAL A 378 0.20 -46.09 -8.36
N VAL A 379 -0.54 -45.26 -9.10
CA VAL A 379 -1.52 -45.67 -10.14
C VAL A 379 -1.65 -44.52 -11.17
N THR A 380 -0.79 -44.53 -12.20
CA THR A 380 -1.06 -44.72 -13.66
C THR A 380 -1.74 -43.54 -14.36
N THR A 381 -1.03 -42.74 -15.16
CA THR A 381 -0.59 -42.97 -16.56
C THR A 381 -1.71 -43.31 -17.55
N TYR A 382 -2.07 -42.33 -18.39
CA TYR A 382 -2.36 -42.57 -19.80
C TYR A 382 -1.43 -41.68 -20.63
N SER A 383 -0.42 -42.32 -21.21
CA SER A 383 0.26 -41.88 -22.42
C SER A 383 -0.38 -42.62 -23.60
N PRO A 384 -0.44 -41.98 -24.76
CA PRO A 384 0.07 -42.63 -25.96
C PRO A 384 1.29 -41.88 -26.49
N ALA A 385 2.30 -42.69 -26.84
CA ALA A 385 3.55 -42.30 -27.48
C ALA A 385 3.40 -42.31 -29.03
N PRO A 386 4.49 -42.19 -29.80
CA PRO A 386 4.98 -40.94 -30.38
C PRO A 386 4.82 -40.92 -31.91
N THR A 387 4.67 -39.73 -32.50
CA THR A 387 4.98 -39.53 -33.92
C THR A 387 5.75 -38.25 -34.13
N SER A 388 6.82 -38.39 -34.89
CA SER A 388 7.86 -37.44 -35.23
C SER A 388 7.40 -36.21 -35.98
N SER A 389 8.20 -35.14 -35.84
CA SER A 389 8.62 -34.24 -36.91
C SER A 389 7.58 -33.24 -37.45
N ALA A 390 7.55 -32.05 -36.84
CA ALA A 390 7.74 -30.75 -37.49
C ALA A 390 7.23 -29.66 -36.53
N ALA A 391 8.09 -28.69 -36.21
CA ALA A 391 7.67 -27.48 -35.52
C ALA A 391 6.69 -26.69 -36.41
N PRO A 392 5.54 -26.19 -35.90
CA PRO A 392 4.84 -25.12 -36.55
C PRO A 392 5.32 -23.79 -35.95
N THR A 393 6.22 -23.15 -36.66
CA THR A 393 6.42 -21.70 -36.63
C THR A 393 5.15 -21.02 -37.13
N THR A 394 4.84 -19.85 -36.55
CA THR A 394 4.05 -18.70 -37.07
C THR A 394 2.82 -18.31 -36.26
N SER A 395 2.92 -17.14 -35.62
CA SER A 395 1.80 -16.23 -35.40
C SER A 395 1.28 -15.74 -36.76
N PRO A 396 -0.02 -15.84 -37.08
CA PRO A 396 -0.54 -15.38 -38.36
C PRO A 396 -0.88 -13.89 -38.29
N VAL A 397 0.03 -13.05 -38.80
CA VAL A 397 -0.21 -11.63 -39.13
C VAL A 397 -0.62 -11.54 -40.60
N ALA A 398 -1.70 -10.82 -40.90
CA ALA A 398 -2.12 -10.52 -42.27
C ALA A 398 -1.54 -9.16 -42.72
N PHE A 399 -0.26 -9.14 -43.09
CA PHE A 399 0.38 -8.10 -43.91
C PHE A 399 1.42 -8.79 -44.83
N PRO A 400 1.83 -8.21 -45.99
CA PRO A 400 2.57 -8.95 -47.02
C PRO A 400 3.90 -9.51 -46.48
N ASP A 401 4.17 -10.78 -46.81
CA ASP A 401 5.36 -11.54 -46.41
C ASP A 401 6.67 -10.78 -46.70
N PHE A 402 7.27 -10.20 -45.67
CA PHE A 402 8.69 -9.84 -45.66
C PHE A 402 9.50 -11.01 -45.09
N PRO A 403 10.67 -11.33 -45.67
CA PRO A 403 11.46 -12.48 -45.26
C PRO A 403 11.93 -12.35 -43.80
N ASP A 404 11.82 -13.46 -43.06
CA ASP A 404 12.29 -13.66 -41.69
C ASP A 404 13.78 -13.32 -41.57
N ILE A 405 14.09 -12.15 -40.98
CA ILE A 405 15.46 -11.70 -40.74
C ILE A 405 15.87 -12.20 -39.36
N GLY A 406 16.35 -13.44 -39.31
CA GLY A 406 16.86 -14.05 -38.08
C GLY A 406 18.01 -13.25 -37.44
N SER A 407 18.00 -13.21 -36.11
CA SER A 407 19.12 -12.93 -35.17
C SER A 407 20.16 -11.91 -35.64
N LEU A 408 19.75 -10.66 -35.89
CA LEU A 408 20.68 -9.55 -35.99
C LEU A 408 20.93 -8.97 -34.59
N GLU A 409 22.21 -8.78 -34.25
CA GLU A 409 22.67 -8.27 -32.96
C GLU A 409 22.15 -6.85 -32.71
N ALA A 410 20.96 -6.74 -32.10
CA ALA A 410 20.58 -5.53 -31.39
C ALA A 410 21.53 -5.42 -30.18
N THR A 411 22.39 -4.39 -30.17
CA THR A 411 23.37 -4.18 -29.10
C THR A 411 22.73 -3.67 -27.80
N ASP A 412 21.49 -3.20 -27.87
CA ASP A 412 20.75 -2.63 -26.75
C ASP A 412 19.47 -3.44 -26.51
N ALA A 413 19.20 -3.78 -25.25
CA ALA A 413 17.94 -4.40 -24.81
C ALA A 413 16.99 -3.31 -24.30
N GLY A 414 15.67 -3.51 -24.43
CA GLY A 414 14.73 -2.47 -24.01
C GLY A 414 13.40 -2.51 -24.73
N SER A 415 12.71 -1.38 -24.73
CA SER A 415 11.39 -1.22 -25.34
C SER A 415 11.25 0.11 -26.08
N LYS A 416 10.69 0.11 -27.30
CA LYS A 416 10.54 1.29 -28.18
C LYS A 416 9.22 1.31 -28.95
N GLY A 417 8.80 2.48 -29.42
CA GLY A 417 7.61 2.63 -30.28
C GLY A 417 6.30 2.18 -29.62
N ASP A 418 5.43 1.51 -30.37
CA ASP A 418 4.24 0.84 -29.87
C ASP A 418 4.56 -0.55 -29.30
N PRO A 419 4.66 -0.65 -27.96
CA PRO A 419 5.82 -1.26 -27.32
C PRO A 419 6.36 -2.52 -28.03
N HIS A 420 7.40 -2.29 -28.83
CA HIS A 420 8.32 -3.32 -29.31
C HIS A 420 9.33 -3.62 -28.23
N PHE A 421 9.46 -4.88 -27.83
CA PHE A 421 10.42 -5.32 -26.82
C PHE A 421 11.58 -6.05 -27.50
N THR A 422 12.79 -5.84 -26.98
CA THR A 422 13.98 -6.61 -27.35
C THR A 422 14.60 -7.18 -26.08
N THR A 423 14.58 -8.50 -25.95
CA THR A 423 15.13 -9.21 -24.78
C THR A 423 16.65 -9.00 -24.66
N TRP A 424 17.22 -9.41 -23.52
CA TRP A 424 18.68 -9.35 -23.29
C TRP A 424 19.52 -10.10 -24.33
N GLN A 425 18.95 -11.10 -25.02
CA GLN A 425 19.62 -11.88 -26.06
C GLN A 425 19.15 -11.52 -27.48
N GLY A 426 18.48 -10.37 -27.64
CA GLY A 426 18.10 -9.83 -28.95
C GLY A 426 16.84 -10.44 -29.56
N GLU A 427 16.05 -11.21 -28.80
CA GLU A 427 14.74 -11.67 -29.28
C GLU A 427 13.75 -10.50 -29.27
N HIS A 428 13.13 -10.24 -30.42
CA HIS A 428 12.15 -9.17 -30.59
C HIS A 428 10.74 -9.71 -30.51
N PHE A 429 9.87 -9.03 -29.75
CA PHE A 429 8.46 -9.38 -29.65
C PHE A 429 7.60 -8.15 -29.34
N GLU A 430 6.29 -8.30 -29.54
CA GLU A 430 5.29 -7.26 -29.33
C GLU A 430 4.31 -7.69 -28.23
N PHE A 431 3.94 -6.77 -27.34
CA PHE A 431 2.88 -6.97 -26.36
C PHE A 431 2.00 -5.72 -26.26
N HIS A 432 0.74 -5.81 -26.69
CA HIS A 432 -0.16 -4.65 -26.76
C HIS A 432 -1.19 -4.58 -25.61
N GLY A 433 -0.90 -5.11 -24.42
CA GLY A 433 -1.78 -4.95 -23.26
C GLY A 433 -1.66 -3.57 -22.61
N GLN A 434 -2.73 -3.05 -22.02
CA GLN A 434 -2.72 -1.87 -21.14
C GLN A 434 -2.71 -2.30 -19.67
N CYS A 435 -1.63 -1.96 -18.97
CA CYS A 435 -1.42 -2.14 -17.54
C CYS A 435 -0.03 -1.58 -17.16
N ASP A 436 0.34 -1.71 -15.88
CA ASP A 436 1.71 -1.52 -15.45
C ASP A 436 2.46 -2.85 -15.52
N LEU A 437 3.67 -2.85 -16.09
CA LEU A 437 4.51 -4.03 -16.32
C LEU A 437 5.89 -3.88 -15.66
N THR A 438 6.43 -4.99 -15.16
CA THR A 438 7.83 -5.06 -14.72
C THR A 438 8.75 -5.34 -15.91
N LEU A 439 9.50 -4.33 -16.35
CA LEU A 439 10.42 -4.44 -17.48
C LEU A 439 11.68 -5.24 -17.11
N ALA A 440 12.32 -4.84 -16.00
CA ALA A 440 13.50 -5.49 -15.45
C ALA A 440 13.61 -5.22 -13.95
N LYS A 441 13.88 -6.24 -13.13
CA LYS A 441 14.03 -6.16 -11.68
C LYS A 441 15.19 -7.02 -11.22
N ASP A 442 16.03 -6.48 -10.34
CA ASP A 442 17.16 -7.18 -9.71
C ASP A 442 17.39 -6.60 -8.32
N ALA A 443 17.07 -7.36 -7.27
CA ALA A 443 17.26 -6.93 -5.89
C ALA A 443 18.74 -6.84 -5.48
N ASP A 444 19.60 -7.63 -6.12
CA ASP A 444 21.03 -7.69 -5.83
C ASP A 444 21.85 -6.71 -6.69
N PHE A 445 21.18 -5.95 -7.58
CA PHE A 445 21.82 -4.98 -8.45
C PHE A 445 22.71 -4.05 -7.65
N ALA A 446 23.92 -3.83 -8.18
CA ALA A 446 24.92 -2.98 -7.57
C ALA A 446 25.17 -3.25 -6.07
N ASP A 447 25.49 -4.49 -5.70
CA ASP A 447 25.78 -4.93 -4.31
C ASP A 447 24.57 -4.75 -3.38
N GLY A 448 23.37 -5.08 -3.86
CA GLY A 448 22.13 -4.95 -3.08
C GLY A 448 21.53 -3.55 -3.05
N THR A 449 22.04 -2.63 -3.87
CA THR A 449 21.40 -1.31 -4.09
C THR A 449 19.99 -1.48 -4.69
N GLY A 450 19.80 -2.53 -5.49
CA GLY A 450 18.51 -2.85 -6.10
C GLY A 450 18.23 -2.03 -7.37
N LEU A 451 17.54 -2.68 -8.31
CA LEU A 451 17.04 -2.11 -9.56
C LEU A 451 15.60 -2.60 -9.77
N ASN A 452 14.68 -1.69 -10.05
CA ASN A 452 13.34 -2.03 -10.51
C ASN A 452 12.91 -1.03 -11.58
N VAL A 453 12.59 -1.54 -12.77
CA VAL A 453 12.17 -0.75 -13.92
C VAL A 453 10.76 -1.18 -14.29
N GLN A 454 9.81 -0.26 -14.16
CA GLN A 454 8.42 -0.45 -14.52
C GLN A 454 8.03 0.43 -15.69
N ILE A 455 7.12 -0.07 -16.52
CA ILE A 455 6.55 0.68 -17.64
C ILE A 455 5.03 0.65 -17.55
N ARG A 456 4.40 1.76 -17.92
CA ARG A 456 2.94 1.90 -17.99
C ARG A 456 2.52 1.95 -19.43
N THR A 457 1.82 0.92 -19.90
CA THR A 457 1.31 0.86 -21.27
C THR A 457 -0.13 1.37 -21.35
N LYS A 458 -0.50 1.98 -22.48
CA LYS A 458 -1.84 2.50 -22.74
C LYS A 458 -2.34 2.03 -24.09
N LEU A 459 -3.53 1.42 -24.12
CA LEU A 459 -4.12 0.83 -25.31
C LEU A 459 -4.80 1.91 -26.17
N VAL A 460 -4.57 1.84 -27.47
CA VAL A 460 -5.18 2.65 -28.52
C VAL A 460 -5.77 1.71 -29.58
N ARG A 461 -7.06 1.37 -29.40
CA ARG A 461 -7.82 0.46 -30.27
C ARG A 461 -7.19 -0.95 -30.36
N TYR A 462 -6.24 -1.15 -31.26
CA TYR A 462 -5.62 -2.44 -31.57
C TYR A 462 -4.10 -2.49 -31.33
N TRP A 463 -3.49 -1.35 -30.96
CA TRP A 463 -2.08 -1.22 -30.58
C TRP A 463 -1.99 -0.51 -29.22
N SER A 464 -0.83 -0.47 -28.58
CA SER A 464 -0.62 0.27 -27.31
C SER A 464 0.69 1.03 -27.34
N TYR A 465 0.97 1.93 -26.41
CA TYR A 465 2.30 2.56 -26.27
C TYR A 465 2.70 2.66 -24.81
N ILE A 466 4.00 2.83 -24.54
CA ILE A 466 4.48 3.15 -23.20
C ILE A 466 4.24 4.64 -22.95
N LYS A 467 3.33 4.93 -22.02
CA LYS A 467 2.96 6.28 -21.60
C LYS A 467 3.94 6.84 -20.56
N SER A 468 4.39 6.00 -19.64
CA SER A 468 5.34 6.35 -18.58
C SER A 468 6.32 5.21 -18.34
N ALA A 469 7.53 5.55 -17.91
CA ALA A 469 8.51 4.61 -17.38
C ALA A 469 9.03 5.12 -16.04
N ALA A 470 9.20 4.21 -15.07
CA ALA A 470 9.71 4.52 -13.75
C ALA A 470 10.88 3.59 -13.41
N ILE A 471 12.00 4.17 -12.95
CA ILE A 471 13.22 3.48 -12.58
C ILE A 471 13.49 3.74 -11.09
N PHE A 472 13.58 2.67 -10.32
CA PHE A 472 14.04 2.67 -8.94
C PHE A 472 15.46 2.12 -8.85
N ILE A 473 16.37 2.87 -8.21
CA ILE A 473 17.72 2.40 -7.84
C ILE A 473 18.08 2.96 -6.47
N GLY A 474 18.44 2.10 -5.51
CA GLY A 474 19.02 2.54 -4.25
C GLY A 474 18.13 3.47 -3.40
N GLY A 475 16.81 3.37 -3.54
CA GLY A 475 15.85 4.23 -2.85
C GLY A 475 15.35 5.43 -3.66
N ASP A 476 16.04 5.80 -4.75
CA ASP A 476 15.62 6.88 -5.63
C ASP A 476 14.74 6.36 -6.78
N ILE A 477 13.68 7.11 -7.11
CA ILE A 477 12.78 6.87 -8.23
C ILE A 477 12.92 8.01 -9.23
N LEU A 478 13.12 7.66 -10.50
CA LEU A 478 12.92 8.54 -11.65
C LEU A 478 11.74 8.02 -12.45
N GLU A 479 10.64 8.77 -12.46
CA GLU A 479 9.53 8.56 -13.38
C GLU A 479 9.59 9.58 -14.51
N VAL A 480 9.36 9.13 -15.74
CA VAL A 480 9.29 9.96 -16.94
C VAL A 480 8.03 9.61 -17.71
N GLN A 481 7.25 10.62 -18.09
CA GLN A 481 6.01 10.48 -18.83
C GLN A 481 6.08 11.23 -20.17
N GLY A 482 5.56 10.59 -21.23
CA GLY A 482 5.38 11.21 -22.53
C GLY A 482 4.30 12.31 -22.53
N SER A 483 4.36 13.23 -23.48
CA SER A 483 3.40 14.33 -23.63
C SER A 483 3.06 14.58 -25.09
N GLY A 484 1.78 14.52 -25.44
CA GLY A 484 1.27 14.92 -26.76
C GLY A 484 1.14 16.45 -26.91
N ASP A 485 1.39 17.20 -25.84
CA ASP A 485 1.35 18.66 -25.84
C ASP A 485 2.64 19.22 -26.48
N MET A 486 2.48 19.70 -27.71
CA MET A 486 3.55 20.17 -28.60
C MET A 486 4.14 21.52 -28.18
N ASP A 487 3.37 22.31 -27.42
CA ASP A 487 3.77 23.64 -26.95
C ASP A 487 4.47 23.57 -25.57
N ARG A 488 4.60 22.38 -25.01
CA ARG A 488 5.13 22.18 -23.66
C ARG A 488 6.66 22.23 -23.67
N GLU A 489 7.20 23.32 -23.11
CA GLU A 489 8.66 23.51 -23.00
C GLU A 489 9.30 22.58 -21.95
N VAL A 490 8.51 22.10 -20.99
CA VAL A 490 8.95 21.33 -19.82
C VAL A 490 8.59 19.84 -19.93
N SER A 491 9.57 18.99 -19.62
CA SER A 491 9.40 17.53 -19.57
C SER A 491 8.56 17.09 -18.36
N ASN A 492 7.68 16.12 -18.54
CA ASN A 492 6.96 15.49 -17.43
C ASN A 492 7.83 14.40 -16.81
N TYR A 493 8.48 14.71 -15.70
CA TYR A 493 9.22 13.73 -14.92
C TYR A 493 9.07 14.01 -13.43
N TRP A 494 9.22 12.97 -12.62
CA TRP A 494 9.19 13.03 -11.17
C TRP A 494 10.43 12.36 -10.64
N VAL A 495 11.01 12.97 -9.61
CA VAL A 495 12.09 12.36 -8.82
C VAL A 495 11.53 12.16 -7.43
N ASN A 496 11.48 10.91 -6.96
CA ASN A 496 10.89 10.58 -5.66
C ASN A 496 9.49 11.19 -5.48
N PHE A 497 8.66 11.08 -6.53
CA PHE A 497 7.31 11.64 -6.63
C PHE A 497 7.20 13.18 -6.61
N GLU A 498 8.32 13.91 -6.54
CA GLU A 498 8.34 15.35 -6.71
C GLU A 498 8.41 15.70 -8.20
N PHE A 499 7.41 16.43 -8.69
CA PHE A 499 7.38 16.90 -10.08
C PHE A 499 8.61 17.77 -10.38
N GLN A 500 9.42 17.34 -11.33
CA GLN A 500 10.70 17.93 -11.68
C GLN A 500 11.63 18.13 -10.48
N GLY A 501 11.62 17.17 -9.55
CA GLY A 501 12.47 17.17 -8.36
C GLY A 501 13.94 17.34 -8.71
N LYS A 502 14.65 18.16 -7.92
CA LYS A 502 16.05 18.49 -8.19
C LYS A 502 16.96 17.35 -7.78
N THR A 503 17.53 16.66 -8.76
CA THR A 503 18.61 15.70 -8.53
C THR A 503 19.63 15.73 -9.67
N ASN A 504 20.84 15.27 -9.39
CA ASN A 504 21.88 14.97 -10.37
C ASN A 504 22.27 13.49 -10.37
N SER A 505 21.56 12.65 -9.61
CA SER A 505 21.79 11.21 -9.54
C SER A 505 20.53 10.42 -9.20
N ILE A 506 20.53 9.13 -9.53
CA ILE A 506 19.53 8.14 -9.11
C ILE A 506 20.29 6.95 -8.52
N GLY A 507 20.09 6.66 -7.24
CA GLY A 507 20.78 5.56 -6.55
C GLY A 507 22.30 5.72 -6.53
N GLY A 508 22.76 6.98 -6.47
CA GLY A 508 24.18 7.34 -6.55
C GLY A 508 24.79 7.33 -7.95
N PHE A 509 24.04 6.96 -8.99
CA PHE A 509 24.50 7.00 -10.38
C PHE A 509 24.17 8.35 -11.03
N PRO A 510 25.10 8.99 -11.76
CA PRO A 510 24.85 10.28 -12.39
C PRO A 510 23.65 10.26 -13.34
N LEU A 511 22.77 11.25 -13.20
CA LEU A 511 21.63 11.49 -14.09
C LEU A 511 21.89 12.71 -14.96
N THR A 512 21.81 12.55 -16.28
CA THR A 512 21.91 13.65 -17.25
C THR A 512 20.64 13.78 -18.07
N LEU A 513 20.12 15.00 -18.20
CA LEU A 513 18.95 15.33 -19.01
C LEU A 513 19.38 16.02 -20.30
N TYR A 514 18.94 15.50 -21.43
CA TYR A 514 19.19 16.04 -22.76
C TYR A 514 17.89 16.56 -23.39
N ASP A 515 17.99 17.77 -23.94
CA ASP A 515 17.00 18.39 -24.81
C ASP A 515 17.42 18.15 -26.27
N ASP A 516 17.00 17.00 -26.80
CA ASP A 516 17.29 16.64 -28.18
C ASP A 516 16.32 17.37 -29.11
N LYS A 517 16.84 17.88 -30.23
CA LYS A 517 16.03 18.61 -31.20
C LYS A 517 15.52 17.67 -32.28
N PHE A 518 14.21 17.55 -32.39
CA PHE A 518 13.55 17.02 -33.58
C PHE A 518 12.74 18.13 -34.26
N PRO A 519 12.74 18.25 -35.60
CA PRO A 519 12.04 19.34 -36.28
C PRO A 519 10.56 19.41 -35.90
N GLY A 520 10.16 20.48 -35.19
CA GLY A 520 8.77 20.70 -34.80
C GLY A 520 8.28 19.90 -33.60
N HIS A 521 9.11 19.05 -32.97
CA HIS A 521 8.72 18.20 -31.85
C HIS A 521 9.79 18.19 -30.75
N PRO A 522 9.42 18.34 -29.46
CA PRO A 522 10.35 18.15 -28.37
C PRO A 522 10.76 16.66 -28.26
N LYS A 523 12.06 16.39 -28.26
CA LYS A 523 12.63 15.08 -27.91
C LYS A 523 13.45 15.24 -26.63
N ARG A 524 13.31 14.30 -25.70
CA ARG A 524 14.01 14.36 -24.40
C ARG A 524 14.67 13.03 -24.14
N ARG A 525 15.84 13.06 -23.50
CA ARG A 525 16.50 11.86 -23.00
C ARG A 525 17.00 12.05 -21.57
N PHE A 526 16.79 11.03 -20.76
CA PHE A 526 17.25 10.92 -19.38
C PHE A 526 18.23 9.76 -19.34
N GLU A 527 19.48 10.04 -19.00
CA GLU A 527 20.57 9.07 -19.03
C GLU A 527 21.10 8.85 -17.62
N ILE A 528 20.95 7.62 -17.11
CA ILE A 528 21.54 7.17 -15.86
C ILE A 528 22.84 6.43 -16.21
N ASP A 529 23.97 7.04 -15.87
CA ASP A 529 25.31 6.49 -16.17
C ASP A 529 25.75 5.51 -15.09
N LEU A 530 25.80 4.22 -15.43
CA LEU A 530 26.20 3.15 -14.52
C LEU A 530 27.72 2.92 -14.50
N SER A 531 28.50 3.70 -15.27
CA SER A 531 29.93 3.47 -15.49
C SER A 531 30.79 3.49 -14.23
N SER A 532 30.32 4.10 -13.14
CA SER A 532 31.00 4.08 -11.84
C SER A 532 31.18 2.66 -11.30
N LYS A 533 30.28 1.73 -11.67
CA LYS A 533 30.31 0.33 -11.25
C LYS A 533 30.35 -0.66 -12.42
N TYR A 534 29.68 -0.31 -13.51
CA TYR A 534 29.49 -1.12 -14.69
C TYR A 534 30.00 -0.35 -15.92
N PRO A 535 31.30 -0.40 -16.22
CA PRO A 535 31.93 0.48 -17.20
C PRO A 535 31.20 0.49 -18.56
N GLY A 536 30.78 1.69 -19.01
CA GLY A 536 30.15 1.90 -20.31
C GLY A 536 28.66 1.56 -20.39
N GLN A 537 28.05 1.08 -19.31
CA GLN A 537 26.63 0.72 -19.26
C GLN A 537 25.77 1.88 -18.81
N LYS A 538 24.58 1.99 -19.38
CA LYS A 538 23.64 3.08 -19.10
C LYS A 538 22.20 2.61 -19.19
N ILE A 539 21.31 3.28 -18.46
CA ILE A 539 19.87 3.17 -18.66
C ILE A 539 19.39 4.50 -19.22
N VAL A 540 18.69 4.46 -20.35
CA VAL A 540 18.24 5.66 -21.08
C VAL A 540 16.73 5.63 -21.22
N ILE A 541 16.05 6.65 -20.67
CA ILE A 541 14.64 6.90 -20.98
C ILE A 541 14.57 8.01 -22.03
N SER A 542 13.90 7.77 -23.15
CA SER A 542 13.65 8.78 -24.17
C SER A 542 12.16 9.07 -24.30
N THR A 543 11.80 10.32 -24.58
CA THR A 543 10.42 10.69 -24.91
C THR A 543 10.31 11.35 -26.27
N PHE A 544 9.25 11.00 -26.99
CA PHE A 544 8.85 11.63 -28.24
C PHE A 544 7.33 11.64 -28.33
N LYS A 545 6.72 12.84 -28.36
CA LYS A 545 5.26 12.99 -28.18
C LYS A 545 4.81 12.23 -26.92
N GLU A 546 3.72 11.47 -27.00
CA GLU A 546 3.20 10.65 -25.89
C GLU A 546 4.02 9.39 -25.59
N PHE A 547 5.01 9.05 -26.42
CA PHE A 547 5.73 7.79 -26.34
C PHE A 547 6.95 7.90 -25.44
N VAL A 548 7.15 6.86 -24.65
CA VAL A 548 8.33 6.65 -23.81
C VAL A 548 9.08 5.41 -24.30
N LYS A 549 10.41 5.50 -24.34
CA LYS A 549 11.32 4.42 -24.70
C LYS A 549 12.26 4.19 -23.53
N VAL A 550 12.58 2.93 -23.22
CA VAL A 550 13.57 2.56 -22.21
C VAL A 550 14.62 1.66 -22.86
N ASP A 551 15.88 2.10 -22.86
CA ASP A 551 17.02 1.36 -23.41
C ASP A 551 18.05 1.05 -22.32
N PHE A 552 18.57 -0.18 -22.35
CA PHE A 552 19.74 -0.61 -21.60
C PHE A 552 20.92 -0.66 -22.57
N ALA A 553 21.77 0.37 -22.52
CA ALA A 553 22.85 0.55 -23.49
C ALA A 553 24.05 -0.35 -23.17
N ASN A 554 24.50 -1.13 -24.16
CA ASN A 554 25.60 -2.11 -24.05
C ASN A 554 25.47 -3.05 -22.82
N PRO A 555 24.33 -3.75 -22.66
CA PRO A 555 24.05 -4.46 -21.43
C PRO A 555 24.99 -5.66 -21.25
N SER A 556 25.48 -5.88 -20.04
CA SER A 556 26.34 -7.03 -19.73
C SER A 556 25.79 -7.87 -18.58
N ALA A 557 26.26 -9.12 -18.50
CA ALA A 557 25.88 -10.04 -17.45
C ALA A 557 26.29 -9.54 -16.05
N ASP A 558 27.31 -8.68 -15.94
CA ASP A 558 27.75 -8.15 -14.65
C ASP A 558 26.75 -7.14 -14.08
N ALA A 559 26.08 -6.36 -14.94
CA ALA A 559 25.07 -5.39 -14.50
C ALA A 559 23.67 -5.98 -14.47
N PHE A 560 23.29 -6.75 -15.48
CA PHE A 560 21.89 -7.16 -15.69
C PHE A 560 21.70 -8.68 -15.66
N GLY A 561 22.75 -9.45 -15.32
CA GLY A 561 22.75 -10.91 -15.41
C GLY A 561 21.77 -11.64 -14.47
N ASN A 562 21.30 -10.96 -13.42
CA ASN A 562 20.34 -11.48 -12.45
C ASN A 562 18.94 -10.86 -12.61
N THR A 563 18.75 -10.00 -13.61
CA THR A 563 17.45 -9.37 -13.85
C THR A 563 16.39 -10.38 -14.23
N VAL A 564 15.17 -10.09 -13.79
CA VAL A 564 13.94 -10.78 -14.14
C VAL A 564 12.93 -9.76 -14.67
N GLY A 565 12.04 -10.15 -15.57
CA GLY A 565 11.06 -9.23 -16.15
C GLY A 565 10.76 -9.51 -17.61
N MET A 566 10.08 -8.55 -18.25
CA MET A 566 9.74 -8.57 -19.67
C MET A 566 10.95 -8.67 -20.62
N LEU A 567 12.16 -8.33 -20.17
CA LEU A 567 13.37 -8.52 -20.99
C LEU A 567 13.93 -9.96 -20.94
N GLY A 568 13.27 -10.86 -20.21
CA GLY A 568 13.64 -12.26 -20.08
C GLY A 568 14.84 -12.47 -19.16
N ASN A 569 15.35 -13.70 -19.13
CA ASN A 569 16.53 -14.05 -18.35
C ASN A 569 17.81 -13.80 -19.16
N PHE A 570 18.68 -12.93 -18.65
CA PHE A 570 19.89 -12.51 -19.35
C PHE A 570 20.79 -13.68 -19.77
N LYS A 571 21.05 -14.63 -18.87
CA LYS A 571 22.05 -15.70 -19.08
C LYS A 571 21.54 -16.80 -20.01
N SER A 572 20.27 -17.16 -19.90
CA SER A 572 19.67 -18.25 -20.68
C SER A 572 18.97 -17.79 -21.96
N GLY A 573 18.66 -16.50 -22.07
CA GLY A 573 17.86 -15.93 -23.16
C GLY A 573 16.39 -16.35 -23.14
N LYS A 574 15.93 -17.01 -22.08
CA LYS A 574 14.56 -17.53 -21.99
C LYS A 574 13.62 -16.51 -21.37
N THR A 575 12.40 -16.45 -21.88
CA THR A 575 11.24 -15.80 -21.27
C THR A 575 10.72 -16.67 -20.13
N LEU A 576 11.12 -16.34 -18.89
CA LEU A 576 10.75 -17.10 -17.69
C LEU A 576 9.60 -16.42 -16.94
N SER A 577 8.74 -17.23 -16.33
CA SER A 577 7.75 -16.75 -15.37
C SER A 577 8.41 -16.24 -14.08
N ARG A 578 7.64 -15.64 -13.18
CA ARG A 578 8.13 -15.14 -11.89
C ARG A 578 8.77 -16.22 -11.02
N ASP A 579 8.41 -17.49 -11.22
CA ASP A 579 9.03 -18.65 -10.54
C ASP A 579 10.50 -18.93 -10.97
N GLN A 580 11.00 -18.24 -11.99
CA GLN A 580 12.35 -18.42 -12.58
C GLN A 580 12.62 -19.83 -13.12
N ALA A 581 11.59 -20.63 -13.38
CA ALA A 581 11.69 -22.02 -13.81
C ALA A 581 10.82 -22.32 -15.04
N THR A 582 9.59 -21.80 -15.06
CA THR A 582 8.63 -22.02 -16.14
C THR A 582 8.96 -21.13 -17.32
N VAL A 583 9.17 -21.73 -18.49
CA VAL A 583 9.39 -21.00 -19.75
C VAL A 583 8.04 -20.70 -20.39
N ILE A 584 7.79 -19.44 -20.72
CA ILE A 584 6.55 -18.99 -21.37
C ILE A 584 6.86 -18.64 -22.82
N HIS A 585 6.28 -19.38 -23.77
CA HIS A 585 6.54 -19.18 -25.20
C HIS A 585 5.56 -18.21 -25.86
N ASP A 586 4.39 -17.99 -25.27
CA ASP A 586 3.40 -17.03 -25.77
C ASP A 586 3.69 -15.65 -25.18
N PHE A 587 3.98 -14.66 -26.03
CA PHE A 587 4.34 -13.32 -25.56
C PHE A 587 3.17 -12.55 -24.95
N THR A 588 1.92 -12.93 -25.25
CA THR A 588 0.75 -12.34 -24.59
C THR A 588 0.66 -12.86 -23.15
N GLU A 589 0.80 -14.18 -22.97
CA GLU A 589 0.86 -14.81 -21.64
C GLU A 589 2.05 -14.27 -20.83
N PHE A 590 3.22 -14.14 -21.47
CA PHE A 590 4.43 -13.59 -20.85
C PHE A 590 4.24 -12.13 -20.42
N GLY A 591 3.62 -11.30 -21.25
CA GLY A 591 3.26 -9.93 -20.90
C GLY A 591 2.32 -9.86 -19.69
N THR A 592 1.30 -10.73 -19.64
CA THR A 592 0.38 -10.78 -18.50
C THR A 592 1.03 -11.29 -17.21
N GLU A 593 1.97 -12.24 -17.31
CA GLU A 593 2.73 -12.76 -16.15
C GLU A 593 3.54 -11.65 -15.46
N TRP A 594 4.04 -10.69 -16.24
CA TRP A 594 4.84 -9.57 -15.74
C TRP A 594 4.05 -8.29 -15.46
N GLN A 595 2.71 -8.37 -15.39
CA GLN A 595 1.90 -7.31 -14.79
C GLN A 595 2.37 -7.02 -13.37
N VAL A 596 2.54 -5.74 -13.02
CA VAL A 596 2.96 -5.30 -11.69
C VAL A 596 2.00 -5.86 -10.64
N LEU A 597 2.54 -6.61 -9.69
CA LEU A 597 1.76 -7.19 -8.59
C LEU A 597 1.74 -6.24 -7.39
N PRO A 598 0.80 -6.38 -6.44
CA PRO A 598 0.82 -5.60 -5.20
C PRO A 598 2.06 -5.83 -4.33
N SER A 599 2.77 -6.95 -4.56
CA SER A 599 4.05 -7.28 -3.94
C SER A 599 5.25 -6.65 -4.67
N ASP A 600 5.06 -6.12 -5.87
CA ASP A 600 6.04 -5.28 -6.54
C ASP A 600 5.82 -3.84 -6.06
N ASP A 601 6.88 -3.17 -5.63
CA ASP A 601 6.78 -1.74 -5.27
C ASP A 601 6.29 -0.96 -6.48
N MET A 602 5.21 -0.21 -6.34
CA MET A 602 4.67 0.60 -7.42
C MET A 602 5.48 1.89 -7.53
N LEU A 603 6.03 2.13 -8.72
CA LEU A 603 7.00 3.21 -8.92
C LEU A 603 6.39 4.49 -9.51
N PHE A 604 5.13 4.46 -9.93
CA PHE A 604 4.45 5.61 -10.53
C PHE A 604 3.82 6.52 -9.46
N HIS A 605 3.91 7.84 -9.67
CA HIS A 605 3.31 8.87 -8.82
C HIS A 605 1.77 8.84 -8.84
N ASP A 606 1.18 8.40 -9.96
CA ASP A 606 -0.26 8.25 -10.13
C ASP A 606 -0.65 6.80 -10.40
N LEU A 607 -1.88 6.44 -10.04
CA LEU A 607 -2.44 5.11 -10.32
C LEU A 607 -3.21 5.13 -11.65
N SER A 608 -2.97 4.13 -12.50
CA SER A 608 -3.73 3.91 -13.73
C SER A 608 -4.34 2.51 -13.72
N GLN A 609 -5.60 2.38 -14.10
CA GLN A 609 -6.24 1.07 -14.26
C GLN A 609 -5.87 0.43 -15.62
N PRO A 610 -5.81 -0.91 -15.71
CA PRO A 610 -6.10 -1.89 -14.64
C PRO A 610 -4.89 -2.15 -13.73
N GLN A 611 -5.16 -2.51 -12.47
CA GLN A 611 -4.18 -2.95 -11.47
C GLN A 611 -4.50 -4.38 -11.03
N PHE A 612 -3.48 -5.20 -10.77
CA PHE A 612 -3.70 -6.58 -10.29
C PHE A 612 -4.63 -6.58 -9.05
N PRO A 613 -5.65 -7.45 -8.97
CA PRO A 613 -5.89 -8.65 -9.80
C PRO A 613 -6.69 -8.40 -11.10
N GLU A 614 -7.01 -7.15 -11.44
CA GLU A 614 -7.62 -6.85 -12.74
C GLU A 614 -6.59 -7.09 -13.84
N PRO A 615 -6.85 -7.99 -14.81
CA PRO A 615 -5.88 -8.34 -15.83
C PRO A 615 -5.63 -7.16 -16.79
N CYS A 616 -4.46 -7.15 -17.42
CA CYS A 616 -4.16 -6.22 -18.50
C CYS A 616 -5.27 -6.20 -19.56
N VAL A 617 -5.70 -5.01 -19.99
CA VAL A 617 -6.68 -4.88 -21.07
C VAL A 617 -5.99 -5.20 -22.39
N LEU A 618 -6.39 -6.29 -23.04
CA LEU A 618 -5.87 -6.72 -24.34
C LEU A 618 -6.71 -6.15 -25.49
N PRO A 619 -6.13 -5.90 -26.68
CA PRO A 619 -6.87 -5.43 -27.85
C PRO A 619 -7.92 -6.45 -28.31
N GLU A 620 -9.10 -5.98 -28.70
CA GLU A 620 -10.21 -6.83 -29.20
C GLU A 620 -9.85 -7.57 -30.52
N ASP A 621 -8.95 -7.01 -31.31
CA ASP A 621 -8.39 -7.64 -32.53
C ASP A 621 -6.86 -7.59 -32.51
N PRO A 622 -6.20 -8.61 -31.93
CA PRO A 622 -4.74 -8.68 -31.82
C PRO A 622 -4.02 -8.76 -33.18
N ARG A 623 -4.74 -9.07 -34.26
CA ARG A 623 -4.16 -9.22 -35.61
C ARG A 623 -4.15 -7.91 -36.40
N GLY A 624 -4.74 -6.84 -35.86
CA GLY A 624 -4.85 -5.55 -36.56
C GLY A 624 -5.61 -5.65 -37.89
N ASP A 625 -6.45 -6.69 -38.07
CA ASP A 625 -7.13 -6.97 -39.32
C ASP A 625 -8.11 -5.82 -39.60
N ARG A 626 -7.71 -4.88 -40.47
CA ARG A 626 -8.51 -3.72 -40.87
C ARG A 626 -9.77 -4.19 -41.60
N ARG A 627 -10.78 -4.65 -40.87
CA ARG A 627 -12.10 -5.04 -41.40
C ARG A 627 -12.80 -3.79 -41.91
N ARG A 628 -12.50 -3.46 -43.17
CA ARG A 628 -13.26 -2.61 -44.10
C ARG A 628 -13.84 -1.32 -43.49
N ARG A 629 -12.99 -0.33 -43.27
CA ARG A 629 -13.34 1.07 -43.56
C ARG A 629 -12.21 1.69 -44.36
N LEU A 630 -12.41 1.73 -45.69
CA LEU A 630 -11.45 2.24 -46.67
C LEU A 630 -11.12 3.75 -46.51
N ASP A 631 -11.73 4.44 -45.55
CA ASP A 631 -11.67 5.90 -45.40
C ASP A 631 -10.73 6.41 -44.27
N GLU A 632 -10.08 5.55 -43.48
CA GLU A 632 -9.28 5.98 -42.30
C GLU A 632 -7.74 6.00 -42.50
N SER A 633 -7.18 5.34 -43.51
CA SER A 633 -5.72 5.35 -43.75
C SER A 633 -5.33 6.49 -44.69
N LYS A 634 -4.69 7.53 -44.17
CA LYS A 634 -4.18 8.67 -44.96
C LYS A 634 -2.74 8.48 -45.41
N ILE A 635 -1.96 7.66 -44.69
CA ILE A 635 -0.56 7.36 -44.99
C ILE A 635 -0.47 6.00 -45.69
N SER A 636 0.28 5.95 -46.79
CA SER A 636 0.61 4.71 -47.51
C SER A 636 1.87 4.03 -46.95
N LEU A 637 2.01 2.73 -47.21
CA LEU A 637 3.22 1.98 -46.85
C LEU A 637 4.49 2.62 -47.44
N GLU A 638 4.44 3.04 -48.71
CA GLU A 638 5.57 3.71 -49.39
C GLU A 638 5.97 5.02 -48.69
N GLN A 639 5.01 5.81 -48.21
CA GLN A 639 5.29 7.02 -47.45
C GLN A 639 5.94 6.71 -46.09
N ALA A 640 5.49 5.66 -45.41
CA ALA A 640 6.07 5.22 -44.15
C ALA A 640 7.50 4.69 -44.35
N GLU A 641 7.73 3.82 -45.34
CA GLU A 641 9.05 3.31 -45.71
C GLU A 641 10.02 4.46 -46.06
N GLN A 642 9.55 5.47 -46.79
CA GLN A 642 10.36 6.64 -47.13
C GLN A 642 10.75 7.48 -45.91
N ALA A 643 9.85 7.64 -44.94
CA ALA A 643 10.16 8.34 -43.69
C ALA A 643 11.21 7.58 -42.86
N CYS A 644 11.04 6.27 -42.72
CA CYS A 644 11.91 5.41 -41.92
C CYS A 644 13.25 5.07 -42.60
N ALA A 645 13.43 5.37 -43.88
CA ALA A 645 14.65 5.10 -44.64
C ALA A 645 15.92 5.81 -44.11
N THR A 646 15.76 6.74 -43.16
CA THR A 646 16.87 7.41 -42.46
C THR A 646 17.51 6.56 -41.37
N LEU A 647 16.83 5.50 -40.92
CA LEU A 647 17.33 4.55 -39.92
C LEU A 647 18.27 3.53 -40.57
N ASN A 648 19.27 3.06 -39.82
CA ASN A 648 20.28 2.13 -40.33
C ASN A 648 20.00 0.66 -39.98
N ASP A 649 19.21 0.43 -38.92
CA ASP A 649 18.92 -0.91 -38.41
C ASP A 649 17.64 -1.47 -39.05
N PRO A 650 17.68 -2.65 -39.72
CA PRO A 650 16.51 -3.24 -40.38
C PRO A 650 15.31 -3.45 -39.46
N LEU A 651 15.54 -3.81 -38.20
CA LEU A 651 14.47 -4.02 -37.22
C LEU A 651 13.83 -2.68 -36.85
N SER A 652 14.63 -1.67 -36.57
CA SER A 652 14.14 -0.31 -36.30
C SER A 652 13.42 0.32 -37.50
N ILE A 653 13.83 0.01 -38.74
CA ILE A 653 13.08 0.42 -39.94
C ILE A 653 11.70 -0.24 -39.94
N LYS A 654 11.63 -1.56 -39.68
CA LYS A 654 10.37 -2.32 -39.65
C LYS A 654 9.42 -1.76 -38.58
N ASP A 655 9.91 -1.60 -37.35
CA ASP A 655 9.14 -1.06 -36.22
C ASP A 655 8.64 0.35 -36.55
N CYS A 656 9.53 1.23 -37.05
CA CYS A 656 9.16 2.58 -37.47
C CYS A 656 8.04 2.60 -38.52
N VAL A 657 8.12 1.74 -39.54
CA VAL A 657 7.09 1.66 -40.59
C VAL A 657 5.76 1.22 -39.99
N TYR A 658 5.78 0.25 -39.08
CA TYR A 658 4.60 -0.23 -38.39
C TYR A 658 3.96 0.88 -37.53
N ASP A 659 4.75 1.55 -36.68
CA ASP A 659 4.28 2.66 -35.84
C ASP A 659 3.66 3.80 -36.65
N ILE A 660 4.29 4.21 -37.77
CA ILE A 660 3.73 5.24 -38.65
C ILE A 660 2.37 4.80 -39.21
N LEU A 661 2.22 3.53 -39.59
CA LEU A 661 0.97 2.99 -40.11
C LEU A 661 -0.09 2.79 -39.03
N ALA A 662 0.29 2.49 -37.79
CA ALA A 662 -0.60 2.34 -36.65
C ALA A 662 -1.12 3.70 -36.16
N THR A 663 -0.22 4.68 -36.03
CA THR A 663 -0.51 6.04 -35.56
C THR A 663 -1.08 6.95 -36.64
N GLN A 664 -0.84 6.64 -37.92
CA GLN A 664 -1.10 7.51 -39.06
C GLN A 664 -0.36 8.86 -38.96
N ASP A 665 0.90 8.82 -38.51
CA ASP A 665 1.74 10.00 -38.27
C ASP A 665 3.19 9.78 -38.75
N LEU A 666 3.63 10.49 -39.81
CA LEU A 666 4.97 10.35 -40.40
C LEU A 666 6.10 10.78 -39.45
N ASP A 667 5.82 11.68 -38.51
CA ASP A 667 6.84 12.20 -37.60
C ASP A 667 7.22 11.17 -36.53
N MET A 668 6.50 10.04 -36.44
CA MET A 668 6.83 8.93 -35.52
C MET A 668 8.20 8.31 -35.77
N VAL A 669 8.85 8.55 -36.92
CA VAL A 669 10.27 8.25 -37.12
C VAL A 669 11.16 8.86 -36.02
N GLY A 670 10.75 9.97 -35.39
CA GLY A 670 11.48 10.60 -34.29
C GLY A 670 11.50 9.79 -32.99
N ALA A 671 10.64 8.78 -32.83
CA ALA A 671 10.65 7.85 -31.70
C ALA A 671 11.73 6.76 -31.81
N PHE A 672 12.32 6.61 -33.00
CA PHE A 672 13.42 5.69 -33.33
C PHE A 672 14.74 6.47 -33.46
#